data_AF-A0A485KYX0-F1
#
_entry.id   AF-A0A485KYX0-F1
#
_cell.length_a   1.000
_cell.length_b   1.000
_cell.length_c   1.000
_cell.angle_alpha   90.00
_cell.angle_beta   90.00
_cell.angle_gamma   90.00
#
_symmetry.space_group_name_H-M   'P 1'
#
loop_
_entity.id
_entity.type
_entity.pdbx_description
1 polymer ?
#
loop_
_entity_poly.entity_id
_entity_poly.type
_entity_poly.pdbx_seq_one_letter_code
_entity_poly.pdbx_strand_id
1 'polypeptide(L)'
;MQVGGPQEERSKRLFREPADAPFPTTKEREFVVPVDFRVQEETYQEKVSAQNDEIAFLKSYIERILNQLRRVLIKHDELDQLQTLCDPTRAQFNPADDDDDGDGSLASPPWFSSKEYMSPLFAAYESRIKELETTCEKTRKDMDSFVAQASHLATENDRLQEELTTALEKLILHSDLHASHRGDFYSIGGGRSDAAAGDQLAEMNERLDILMSENTLLVEQVSLQESELEECQKDIQERDGQLVTMSQNFNQATVAIQELREMCDHMKQEKHKCEAQVQKFAATIAQLEAQKETILEHVQGHKTTAANYEKQIDEYEATLAGIKKAAEQKQALVTQRYEGLCARLRELTSALESKDKQVDEWHERHRAVTAELDLVKHDCEGMIKVMHGMEKQLNEYAAREDAVADLERATLEKAQAAALERDQAMAKESQCRREIARLLEQKRVAASEYLKATDEAIDKVRRKLEHEIQHRLNEVKHAQATIVTLKMQLETVTRLQVDAEKQARESCVQGEARYQTFHDKYQQLVDRLAVADQIRDDAVAKEAKMASMLAAKEGQFDKALADTTEKLGVELERLGALQRELEVRRSELREAAESIAAKDKQVAALTKEVADVRTEWNQKHKYQLDMYVEQLRDTKTRLELSENEVMKLKHEATKSEQLFRLELSRMDSKLKSELESASHRTNRLREEKSRVESHLLDLQSKHAVYATKIIGLEQELADAHHQCSQMQMAVEEAERKSYDVGSQLAVILSTQQQSLRADVELKSALDRTKLEKTRLEREVAVLRKNVDDMRQRSTQNVAMKDPHAFLLPVEKIGT
;
A
#
# COMPACT_ATOMS: atom_id res chain seq x y z
N MET A 1 -12.54 31.09 -16.95
CA MET A 1 -11.51 31.99 -16.40
C MET A 1 -10.35 31.15 -15.89
N GLN A 2 -9.19 31.22 -16.54
CA GLN A 2 -7.85 31.38 -15.93
C GLN A 2 -6.83 31.39 -17.08
N VAL A 3 -5.73 32.12 -16.91
CA VAL A 3 -4.80 32.45 -18.01
C VAL A 3 -3.53 31.62 -17.85
N GLY A 4 -3.20 30.82 -18.87
CA GLY A 4 -1.94 30.09 -18.93
C GLY A 4 -0.75 31.07 -18.95
N GLY A 5 0.22 30.87 -18.07
CA GLY A 5 1.33 31.81 -17.89
C GLY A 5 2.43 31.68 -18.97
N PRO A 6 3.32 32.69 -19.11
CA PRO A 6 4.38 32.72 -20.13
C PRO A 6 5.36 31.53 -20.11
N GLN A 7 5.38 30.77 -19.02
CA GLN A 7 6.15 29.52 -18.88
C GLN A 7 5.69 28.45 -19.88
N GLU A 8 4.37 28.34 -20.11
CA GLU A 8 3.77 27.23 -20.88
C GLU A 8 3.98 27.39 -22.40
N GLU A 9 3.97 28.64 -22.88
CA GLU A 9 4.32 28.95 -24.28
C GLU A 9 5.79 28.67 -24.60
N ARG A 10 6.70 28.87 -23.63
CA ARG A 10 8.12 28.47 -23.80
C ARG A 10 8.26 26.96 -23.93
N SER A 11 7.57 26.18 -23.09
CA SER A 11 7.55 24.72 -23.16
C SER A 11 7.05 24.20 -24.52
N LYS A 12 6.02 24.83 -25.09
CA LYS A 12 5.41 24.43 -26.37
C LYS A 12 6.23 24.78 -27.61
N ARG A 13 7.21 25.69 -27.51
CA ARG A 13 8.13 26.03 -28.62
C ARG A 13 9.34 25.09 -28.76
N LEU A 14 9.61 24.23 -27.77
CA LEU A 14 10.74 23.28 -27.80
C LEU A 14 10.43 21.93 -28.47
N PHE A 15 9.19 21.69 -28.89
CA PHE A 15 8.72 20.41 -29.46
C PHE A 15 8.12 20.52 -30.86
N ARG A 16 8.45 21.59 -31.61
CA ARG A 16 8.08 21.73 -33.04
C ARG A 16 9.17 22.44 -33.83
N GLU A 17 10.06 21.67 -34.44
CA GLU A 17 10.48 21.83 -35.84
C GLU A 17 10.92 20.44 -36.38
N PRO A 18 10.91 20.19 -37.70
CA PRO A 18 11.04 18.83 -38.25
C PRO A 18 12.49 18.34 -38.32
N ALA A 19 12.67 17.02 -38.20
CA ALA A 19 13.90 16.36 -38.61
C ALA A 19 13.89 16.13 -40.13
N ASP A 20 14.40 17.10 -40.91
CA ASP A 20 14.91 16.88 -42.28
C ASP A 20 15.68 18.12 -42.80
N ALA A 21 16.98 18.22 -42.45
CA ALA A 21 17.94 19.14 -43.09
C ALA A 21 19.40 18.68 -42.83
N PRO A 22 20.24 18.46 -43.85
CA PRO A 22 21.62 18.02 -43.66
C PRO A 22 22.59 19.19 -43.36
N PHE A 23 23.42 19.03 -42.34
CA PHE A 23 24.52 19.95 -42.00
C PHE A 23 25.85 19.16 -41.80
N PRO A 24 27.02 19.81 -41.84
CA PRO A 24 28.00 19.45 -42.87
C PRO A 24 29.13 18.53 -42.39
N THR A 25 29.78 17.89 -43.35
CA THR A 25 30.99 17.10 -43.15
C THR A 25 32.15 17.96 -42.66
N THR A 26 32.48 17.84 -41.38
CA THR A 26 33.77 18.31 -40.84
C THR A 26 34.89 17.52 -41.48
N LYS A 27 35.76 18.19 -42.23
CA LYS A 27 36.94 17.55 -42.84
C LYS A 27 37.85 16.99 -41.75
N GLU A 28 38.11 15.69 -41.82
CA GLU A 28 39.18 15.07 -41.04
C GLU A 28 40.51 15.75 -41.40
N ARG A 29 41.28 16.14 -40.37
CA ARG A 29 42.69 16.45 -40.56
C ARG A 29 43.43 15.12 -40.46
N GLU A 30 43.98 14.64 -41.57
CA GLU A 30 44.86 13.49 -41.57
C GLU A 30 46.03 13.72 -40.60
N PHE A 31 45.97 13.07 -39.46
CA PHE A 31 47.03 13.14 -38.46
C PHE A 31 48.13 12.18 -38.91
N VAL A 32 49.24 12.73 -39.42
CA VAL A 32 50.38 11.93 -39.91
C VAL A 32 51.10 11.32 -38.70
N VAL A 33 50.62 10.15 -38.27
CA VAL A 33 51.25 9.31 -37.25
C VAL A 33 52.63 8.87 -37.75
N PRO A 34 53.71 9.04 -36.96
CA PRO A 34 55.04 8.56 -37.32
C PRO A 34 55.07 7.07 -37.68
N VAL A 35 55.88 6.71 -38.68
CA VAL A 35 55.89 5.36 -39.29
C VAL A 35 56.13 4.24 -38.26
N ASP A 36 56.99 4.49 -37.26
CA ASP A 36 57.32 3.53 -36.20
C ASP A 36 56.09 3.06 -35.40
N PHE A 37 55.08 3.93 -35.23
CA PHE A 37 53.86 3.59 -34.50
C PHE A 37 52.96 2.61 -35.27
N ARG A 38 52.94 2.68 -36.61
CA ARG A 38 52.18 1.73 -37.43
C ARG A 38 52.81 0.34 -37.41
N VAL A 39 54.14 0.26 -37.52
CA VAL A 39 54.87 -1.02 -37.41
C VAL A 39 54.67 -1.65 -36.02
N GLN A 40 54.59 -0.81 -34.97
CA GLN A 40 54.29 -1.29 -33.63
C GLN A 40 52.82 -1.75 -33.48
N GLU A 41 51.86 -1.07 -34.11
CA GLU A 41 50.46 -1.47 -34.13
C GLU A 41 50.24 -2.79 -34.91
N GLU A 42 50.81 -2.91 -36.11
CA GLU A 42 50.78 -4.13 -36.93
C GLU A 42 51.35 -5.34 -36.16
N THR A 43 52.52 -5.20 -35.52
CA THR A 43 53.13 -6.29 -34.73
C THR A 43 52.42 -6.58 -33.40
N TYR A 44 51.49 -5.73 -32.94
CA TYR A 44 50.53 -6.07 -31.88
C TYR A 44 49.30 -6.79 -32.45
N GLN A 45 48.79 -6.38 -33.61
CA GLN A 45 47.66 -7.04 -34.28
C GLN A 45 48.01 -8.47 -34.72
N GLU A 46 49.22 -8.73 -35.24
CA GLU A 46 49.70 -10.08 -35.53
C GLU A 46 49.71 -10.99 -34.29
N LYS A 47 50.17 -10.48 -33.14
CA LYS A 47 50.19 -11.24 -31.87
C LYS A 47 48.77 -11.55 -31.38
N VAL A 48 47.84 -10.60 -31.51
CA VAL A 48 46.43 -10.82 -31.16
C VAL A 48 45.78 -11.84 -32.12
N SER A 49 46.13 -11.84 -33.41
CA SER A 49 45.69 -12.89 -34.34
C SER A 49 46.19 -14.26 -33.92
N ALA A 50 47.51 -14.40 -33.69
CA ALA A 50 48.12 -15.68 -33.28
C ALA A 50 47.52 -16.23 -31.98
N GLN A 51 47.21 -15.36 -31.00
CA GLN A 51 46.53 -15.77 -29.77
C GLN A 51 45.07 -16.20 -30.00
N ASN A 52 44.35 -15.56 -30.91
CA ASN A 52 43.00 -15.99 -31.29
C ASN A 52 43.01 -17.34 -32.02
N ASP A 53 44.00 -17.58 -32.88
CA ASP A 53 44.20 -18.85 -33.57
C ASP A 53 44.57 -19.98 -32.59
N GLU A 54 45.41 -19.70 -31.58
CA GLU A 54 45.71 -20.63 -30.48
C GLU A 54 44.45 -20.94 -29.64
N ILE A 55 43.64 -19.94 -29.31
CA ILE A 55 42.36 -20.13 -28.60
C ILE A 55 41.38 -20.98 -29.45
N ALA A 56 41.34 -20.78 -30.77
CA ALA A 56 40.51 -21.58 -31.67
C ALA A 56 40.99 -23.04 -31.74
N PHE A 57 42.30 -23.26 -31.83
CA PHE A 57 42.92 -24.59 -31.77
C PHE A 57 42.61 -25.30 -30.45
N LEU A 58 42.80 -24.63 -29.30
CA LEU A 58 42.51 -25.18 -27.98
C LEU A 58 41.03 -25.57 -27.80
N LYS A 59 40.09 -24.75 -28.31
CA LYS A 59 38.66 -25.10 -28.32
C LYS A 59 38.39 -26.37 -29.14
N SER A 60 38.94 -26.47 -30.35
CA SER A 60 38.78 -27.68 -31.18
C SER A 60 39.45 -28.92 -30.56
N TYR A 61 40.56 -28.74 -29.84
CA TYR A 61 41.24 -29.82 -29.12
C TYR A 61 40.41 -30.33 -27.92
N ILE A 62 39.86 -29.42 -27.10
CA ILE A 62 38.94 -29.75 -26.01
C ILE A 62 37.69 -30.47 -26.55
N GLU A 63 37.12 -29.98 -27.66
CA GLU A 63 35.96 -30.63 -28.29
C GLU A 63 36.27 -32.03 -28.82
N ARG A 64 37.48 -32.29 -29.35
CA ARG A 64 37.93 -33.65 -29.69
C ARG A 64 38.05 -34.54 -28.46
N ILE A 65 38.64 -34.05 -27.37
CA ILE A 65 38.76 -34.82 -26.12
C ILE A 65 37.37 -35.14 -25.55
N LEU A 66 36.45 -34.17 -25.49
CA LEU A 66 35.07 -34.41 -25.02
C LEU A 66 34.33 -35.42 -25.89
N ASN A 67 34.51 -35.38 -27.21
CA ASN A 67 33.92 -36.36 -28.12
C ASN A 67 34.59 -37.75 -28.04
N GLN A 68 35.88 -37.83 -27.71
CA GLN A 68 36.53 -39.11 -27.37
C GLN A 68 36.02 -39.65 -26.04
N LEU A 69 35.89 -38.81 -25.01
CA LEU A 69 35.37 -39.19 -23.68
C LEU A 69 33.94 -39.71 -23.79
N ARG A 70 33.06 -39.03 -24.54
CA ARG A 70 31.70 -39.51 -24.84
C ARG A 70 31.72 -40.88 -25.53
N ARG A 71 32.59 -41.10 -26.52
CA ARG A 71 32.72 -42.40 -27.20
C ARG A 71 33.24 -43.51 -26.27
N VAL A 72 34.07 -43.18 -25.28
CA VAL A 72 34.52 -44.14 -24.25
C VAL A 72 33.38 -44.46 -23.30
N LEU A 73 32.70 -43.46 -22.74
CA LEU A 73 31.56 -43.64 -21.82
C LEU A 73 30.40 -44.43 -22.46
N ILE A 74 30.10 -44.19 -23.74
CA ILE A 74 29.11 -44.97 -24.52
C ILE A 74 29.59 -46.41 -24.77
N LYS A 75 30.90 -46.64 -24.90
CA LYS A 75 31.46 -47.99 -25.14
C LYS A 75 31.54 -48.85 -23.88
N HIS A 76 31.27 -48.27 -22.70
CA HIS A 76 31.30 -48.95 -21.40
C HIS A 76 29.95 -48.91 -20.66
N ASP A 77 28.87 -48.44 -21.29
CA ASP A 77 27.53 -48.21 -20.70
C ASP A 77 27.49 -47.29 -19.46
N GLU A 78 28.61 -46.66 -19.09
CA GLU A 78 28.72 -45.74 -17.95
C GLU A 78 27.90 -44.45 -18.17
N LEU A 79 27.63 -44.08 -19.42
CA LEU A 79 26.82 -42.89 -19.74
C LEU A 79 25.36 -43.06 -19.29
N ASP A 80 24.74 -44.20 -19.58
CA ASP A 80 23.35 -44.48 -19.20
C ASP A 80 23.21 -44.72 -17.69
N GLN A 81 24.25 -45.25 -17.04
CA GLN A 81 24.30 -45.39 -15.57
C GLN A 81 24.37 -44.03 -14.86
N LEU A 82 25.19 -43.10 -15.36
CA LEU A 82 25.22 -41.72 -14.86
C LEU A 82 23.92 -40.95 -15.16
N GLN A 83 23.31 -41.20 -16.32
CA GLN A 83 22.06 -40.54 -16.70
C GLN A 83 20.84 -41.05 -15.90
N THR A 84 20.79 -42.35 -15.59
CA THR A 84 19.74 -42.92 -14.71
C THR A 84 19.88 -42.53 -13.24
N LEU A 85 21.10 -42.28 -12.75
CA LEU A 85 21.33 -41.71 -11.41
C LEU A 85 20.89 -40.24 -11.26
N CYS A 86 20.60 -39.54 -12.38
CA CYS A 86 20.25 -38.12 -12.38
C CYS A 86 18.78 -37.81 -12.75
N ASP A 87 17.93 -38.83 -12.99
CA ASP A 87 16.55 -38.65 -13.43
C ASP A 87 15.54 -39.08 -12.35
N PRO A 88 14.93 -38.13 -11.59
CA PRO A 88 14.03 -38.46 -10.47
C PRO A 88 12.73 -39.15 -10.90
N THR A 89 12.41 -39.13 -12.20
CA THR A 89 11.06 -39.39 -12.72
C THR A 89 10.79 -40.88 -12.98
N ARG A 90 11.81 -41.73 -12.90
CA ARG A 90 11.74 -43.16 -13.30
C ARG A 90 11.74 -44.15 -12.14
N ALA A 91 11.58 -43.67 -10.91
CA ALA A 91 11.39 -44.51 -9.71
C ALA A 91 9.94 -45.04 -9.55
N GLN A 92 9.07 -44.81 -10.55
CA GLN A 92 7.71 -45.33 -10.62
C GLN A 92 7.52 -45.98 -12.01
N PHE A 93 6.68 -47.03 -12.06
CA PHE A 93 6.46 -47.94 -13.20
C PHE A 93 7.66 -48.81 -13.60
N ASN A 94 7.60 -50.06 -13.13
CA ASN A 94 8.00 -51.21 -13.94
C ASN A 94 6.92 -52.31 -13.75
N PRO A 95 5.97 -52.47 -14.69
CA PRO A 95 4.88 -53.43 -14.56
C PRO A 95 5.26 -54.79 -15.19
N ALA A 96 5.29 -55.85 -14.38
CA ALA A 96 5.39 -57.23 -14.84
C ALA A 96 4.80 -58.19 -13.79
N ASP A 97 4.08 -59.20 -14.31
CA ASP A 97 3.82 -60.53 -13.76
C ASP A 97 3.10 -60.66 -12.39
N ASP A 98 1.76 -60.71 -12.47
CA ASP A 98 0.83 -61.76 -11.98
C ASP A 98 0.98 -62.45 -10.60
N ASP A 99 -0.19 -62.63 -9.96
CA ASP A 99 -0.63 -63.69 -9.03
C ASP A 99 0.28 -64.15 -7.85
N ASP A 100 -0.07 -63.76 -6.60
CA ASP A 100 -0.63 -64.67 -5.56
C ASP A 100 -1.15 -63.86 -4.32
N ASP A 101 -1.92 -64.50 -3.44
CA ASP A 101 -2.44 -63.94 -2.18
C ASP A 101 -1.38 -63.87 -1.06
N GLY A 102 -1.29 -62.74 -0.36
CA GLY A 102 -0.78 -62.70 1.02
C GLY A 102 0.16 -61.56 1.42
N ASP A 103 -0.06 -61.03 2.63
CA ASP A 103 0.80 -60.12 3.40
C ASP A 103 1.42 -58.93 2.63
N GLY A 104 0.63 -57.85 2.50
CA GLY A 104 1.04 -56.54 1.98
C GLY A 104 2.03 -55.77 2.86
N SER A 105 3.01 -56.45 3.46
CA SER A 105 4.14 -55.87 4.19
C SER A 105 5.11 -55.21 3.21
N LEU A 106 4.71 -54.05 2.67
CA LEU A 106 5.64 -53.07 2.13
C LEU A 106 6.70 -52.80 3.21
N ALA A 107 7.93 -53.24 2.95
CA ALA A 107 9.08 -53.06 3.82
C ALA A 107 9.43 -51.57 3.93
N SER A 108 8.65 -50.87 4.74
CA SER A 108 8.71 -49.43 4.91
C SER A 108 10.11 -49.03 5.34
N PRO A 109 10.68 -47.94 4.78
CA PRO A 109 12.06 -47.54 5.06
C PRO A 109 12.35 -47.52 6.57
N PRO A 110 13.55 -47.92 7.04
CA PRO A 110 13.81 -48.22 8.46
C PRO A 110 13.69 -47.01 9.42
N TRP A 111 13.45 -45.81 8.92
CA TRP A 111 13.08 -44.63 9.70
C TRP A 111 11.58 -44.53 10.01
N PHE A 112 10.70 -45.18 9.23
CA PHE A 112 9.24 -45.14 9.39
C PHE A 112 8.75 -46.07 10.52
N SER A 113 9.44 -47.18 10.75
CA SER A 113 9.15 -48.14 11.83
C SER A 113 9.90 -47.86 13.14
N SER A 114 10.64 -46.74 13.23
CA SER A 114 11.37 -46.37 14.44
C SER A 114 10.44 -45.84 15.54
N LYS A 115 10.40 -46.57 16.67
CA LYS A 115 9.70 -46.17 17.91
C LYS A 115 10.21 -44.86 18.52
N GLU A 116 11.36 -44.35 18.10
CA GLU A 116 11.93 -43.09 18.62
C GLU A 116 11.49 -41.86 17.80
N TYR A 117 10.93 -42.05 16.60
CA TYR A 117 10.47 -40.96 15.73
C TYR A 117 8.94 -40.98 15.46
N MET A 118 8.25 -42.07 15.76
CA MET A 118 6.79 -42.14 15.71
C MET A 118 6.15 -41.28 16.82
N SER A 119 5.45 -40.21 16.41
CA SER A 119 4.68 -39.37 17.34
C SER A 119 3.61 -40.20 18.08
N PRO A 120 3.38 -39.99 19.39
CA PRO A 120 2.34 -40.69 20.15
C PRO A 120 0.94 -40.61 19.52
N LEU A 121 0.66 -39.55 18.75
CA LEU A 121 -0.59 -39.39 18.03
C LEU A 121 -0.76 -40.41 16.89
N PHE A 122 0.31 -40.75 16.16
CA PHE A 122 0.25 -41.78 15.11
C PHE A 122 0.14 -43.19 15.70
N ALA A 123 0.83 -43.48 16.80
CA ALA A 123 0.64 -44.73 17.53
C ALA A 123 -0.81 -44.88 18.06
N ALA A 124 -1.43 -43.79 18.51
CA ALA A 124 -2.85 -43.77 18.88
C ALA A 124 -3.77 -43.97 17.67
N TYR A 125 -3.47 -43.39 16.51
CA TYR A 125 -4.23 -43.64 15.28
C TYR A 125 -4.08 -45.08 14.78
N GLU A 126 -2.90 -45.68 14.78
CA GLU A 126 -2.72 -47.11 14.44
C GLU A 126 -3.49 -48.03 15.38
N SER A 127 -3.45 -47.76 16.69
CA SER A 127 -4.24 -48.50 17.68
C SER A 127 -5.74 -48.35 17.40
N ARG A 128 -6.20 -47.13 17.07
CA ARG A 128 -7.61 -46.86 16.79
C ARG A 128 -8.07 -47.46 15.45
N ILE A 129 -7.20 -47.53 14.45
CA ILE A 129 -7.47 -48.22 13.18
C ILE A 129 -7.66 -49.71 13.46
N LYS A 130 -6.75 -50.35 14.23
CA LYS A 130 -6.88 -51.78 14.61
C LYS A 130 -8.11 -52.07 15.47
N GLU A 131 -8.51 -51.17 16.36
CA GLU A 131 -9.80 -51.24 17.08
C GLU A 131 -11.00 -51.18 16.12
N LEU A 132 -10.97 -50.30 15.12
CA LEU A 132 -12.05 -50.17 14.14
C LEU A 132 -12.09 -51.37 13.18
N GLU A 133 -10.95 -51.84 12.70
CA GLU A 133 -10.81 -53.05 11.87
C GLU A 133 -11.36 -54.27 12.60
N THR A 134 -10.96 -54.52 13.85
CA THR A 134 -11.48 -55.64 14.66
C THR A 134 -12.95 -55.49 15.01
N THR A 135 -13.46 -54.25 15.14
CA THR A 135 -14.90 -53.99 15.30
C THR A 135 -15.67 -54.30 14.02
N CYS A 136 -15.19 -53.85 12.85
CA CYS A 136 -15.79 -54.16 11.54
C CYS A 136 -15.74 -55.66 11.23
N GLU A 137 -14.63 -56.32 11.51
CA GLU A 137 -14.45 -57.77 11.37
C GLU A 137 -15.44 -58.56 12.23
N LYS A 138 -15.75 -58.05 13.43
CA LYS A 138 -16.79 -58.61 14.30
C LYS A 138 -18.19 -58.33 13.75
N THR A 139 -18.53 -57.08 13.41
CA THR A 139 -19.88 -56.76 12.91
C THR A 139 -20.19 -57.46 11.58
N ARG A 140 -19.18 -57.74 10.75
CA ARG A 140 -19.30 -58.64 9.59
C ARG A 140 -19.74 -60.03 10.01
N LYS A 141 -19.02 -60.70 10.93
CA LYS A 141 -19.36 -62.04 11.42
C LYS A 141 -20.71 -62.10 12.14
N ASP A 142 -21.05 -61.08 12.92
CA ASP A 142 -22.35 -60.95 13.56
C ASP A 142 -23.45 -60.84 12.47
N MET A 143 -23.24 -60.05 11.41
CA MET A 143 -24.17 -59.91 10.28
C MET A 143 -24.28 -61.17 9.42
N ASP A 144 -23.17 -61.85 9.13
CA ASP A 144 -23.15 -63.15 8.43
C ASP A 144 -23.96 -64.20 9.22
N SER A 145 -23.88 -64.19 10.55
CA SER A 145 -24.68 -65.06 11.42
C SER A 145 -26.18 -64.72 11.39
N PHE A 146 -26.54 -63.43 11.31
CA PHE A 146 -27.93 -63.00 11.11
C PHE A 146 -28.47 -63.38 9.73
N VAL A 147 -27.66 -63.28 8.67
CA VAL A 147 -28.04 -63.72 7.32
C VAL A 147 -28.26 -65.23 7.28
N ALA A 148 -27.37 -66.01 7.92
CA ALA A 148 -27.55 -67.45 8.07
C ALA A 148 -28.86 -67.78 8.83
N GLN A 149 -29.11 -67.12 9.97
CA GLN A 149 -30.33 -67.32 10.76
C GLN A 149 -31.62 -66.92 10.00
N ALA A 150 -31.59 -65.82 9.24
CA ALA A 150 -32.69 -65.40 8.39
C ALA A 150 -32.97 -66.39 7.25
N SER A 151 -31.91 -66.95 6.63
CA SER A 151 -32.05 -68.00 5.61
C SER A 151 -32.65 -69.29 6.18
N HIS A 152 -32.28 -69.66 7.41
CA HIS A 152 -32.87 -70.82 8.09
C HIS A 152 -34.36 -70.60 8.38
N LEU A 153 -34.74 -69.42 8.91
CA LEU A 153 -36.14 -69.07 9.15
C LEU A 153 -36.99 -69.00 7.87
N ALA A 154 -36.40 -68.60 6.73
CA ALA A 154 -37.07 -68.68 5.44
C ALA A 154 -37.39 -70.13 5.07
N THR A 155 -36.39 -71.02 5.09
CA THR A 155 -36.59 -72.45 4.76
C THR A 155 -37.53 -73.17 5.73
N GLU A 156 -37.60 -72.76 7.00
CA GLU A 156 -38.58 -73.30 7.96
C GLU A 156 -40.01 -72.81 7.67
N ASN A 157 -40.17 -71.56 7.23
CA ASN A 157 -41.47 -70.99 6.85
C ASN A 157 -42.02 -71.64 5.56
N ASP A 158 -41.15 -71.87 4.56
CA ASP A 158 -41.51 -72.62 3.34
C ASP A 158 -41.98 -74.04 3.68
N ARG A 159 -41.25 -74.74 4.57
CA ARG A 159 -41.59 -76.08 5.07
C ARG A 159 -42.95 -76.12 5.79
N LEU A 160 -43.27 -75.08 6.56
CA LEU A 160 -44.56 -74.96 7.25
C LEU A 160 -45.73 -74.66 6.28
N GLN A 161 -45.46 -74.00 5.14
CA GLN A 161 -46.46 -73.78 4.09
C GLN A 161 -46.77 -75.08 3.33
N GLU A 162 -45.78 -75.94 3.08
CA GLU A 162 -46.02 -77.29 2.54
C GLU A 162 -46.82 -78.19 3.52
N GLU A 163 -46.55 -78.12 4.82
CA GLU A 163 -47.33 -78.84 5.84
C GLU A 163 -48.78 -78.36 5.90
N LEU A 164 -49.03 -77.05 5.75
CA LEU A 164 -50.37 -76.45 5.76
C LEU A 164 -51.19 -76.79 4.50
N THR A 165 -50.61 -76.75 3.31
CA THR A 165 -51.31 -77.15 2.07
C THR A 165 -51.65 -78.64 2.09
N THR A 166 -50.71 -79.49 2.53
CA THR A 166 -50.94 -80.94 2.72
C THR A 166 -52.06 -81.25 3.73
N ALA A 167 -52.29 -80.37 4.70
CA ALA A 167 -53.40 -80.50 5.66
C ALA A 167 -54.76 -80.12 5.06
N LEU A 168 -54.82 -79.08 4.23
CA LEU A 168 -56.04 -78.63 3.56
C LEU A 168 -56.58 -79.67 2.57
N GLU A 169 -55.73 -80.30 1.77
CA GLU A 169 -56.12 -81.34 0.81
C GLU A 169 -56.83 -82.53 1.48
N LYS A 170 -56.36 -82.94 2.66
CA LYS A 170 -56.96 -84.05 3.44
C LYS A 170 -58.35 -83.73 3.99
N LEU A 171 -58.62 -82.45 4.27
CA LEU A 171 -59.89 -82.00 4.84
C LEU A 171 -60.99 -81.90 3.76
N ILE A 172 -60.62 -81.52 2.54
CA ILE A 172 -61.52 -81.45 1.38
C ILE A 172 -62.05 -82.85 0.98
N LEU A 173 -61.26 -83.92 1.14
CA LEU A 173 -61.73 -85.29 0.86
C LEU A 173 -62.78 -85.85 1.86
N HIS A 174 -63.07 -85.17 2.98
CA HIS A 174 -63.93 -85.68 4.04
C HIS A 174 -65.37 -85.12 4.05
N SER A 175 -65.72 -84.15 3.19
CA SER A 175 -67.03 -83.48 3.21
C SER A 175 -68.16 -84.19 2.44
N ASP A 176 -67.83 -85.02 1.45
CA ASP A 176 -68.77 -85.37 0.37
C ASP A 176 -69.61 -86.64 0.62
N LEU A 177 -69.58 -87.18 1.85
CA LEU A 177 -70.28 -88.41 2.23
C LEU A 177 -71.01 -88.25 3.58
N HIS A 178 -72.28 -87.82 3.57
CA HIS A 178 -73.39 -88.32 4.43
C HIS A 178 -74.66 -87.44 4.36
N ALA A 179 -75.74 -87.88 3.69
CA ALA A 179 -77.12 -87.39 3.93
C ALA A 179 -78.22 -88.26 3.25
N SER A 180 -78.99 -89.06 4.03
CA SER A 180 -80.38 -89.52 3.71
C SER A 180 -80.88 -90.60 4.70
N HIS A 181 -82.13 -90.49 5.21
CA HIS A 181 -83.15 -91.56 5.47
C HIS A 181 -84.21 -91.17 6.53
N ARG A 182 -85.51 -91.53 6.33
CA ARG A 182 -86.63 -91.48 7.33
C ARG A 182 -87.90 -92.22 6.82
N GLY A 183 -88.77 -92.76 7.70
CA GLY A 183 -90.12 -93.29 7.36
C GLY A 183 -90.81 -94.13 8.48
N ASP A 184 -92.16 -94.16 8.52
CA ASP A 184 -93.04 -94.66 9.62
C ASP A 184 -94.08 -95.75 9.18
N PHE A 185 -94.83 -96.42 10.10
CA PHE A 185 -96.33 -96.64 10.10
C PHE A 185 -96.92 -97.50 11.29
N TYR A 186 -98.27 -97.76 11.37
CA TYR A 186 -99.10 -98.06 12.58
C TYR A 186 -100.34 -99.04 12.44
N SER A 187 -100.92 -99.53 13.57
CA SER A 187 -102.38 -99.88 13.87
C SER A 187 -103.08 -101.16 13.25
N ILE A 188 -104.24 -101.76 13.69
CA ILE A 188 -105.26 -101.62 14.79
C ILE A 188 -106.19 -102.89 15.05
N GLY A 189 -106.84 -103.03 16.24
CA GLY A 189 -108.20 -103.65 16.51
C GLY A 189 -108.41 -105.19 16.69
N GLY A 190 -109.50 -105.77 17.28
CA GLY A 190 -110.63 -105.29 18.15
C GLY A 190 -111.98 -106.11 18.09
N GLY A 191 -112.81 -106.21 19.18
CA GLY A 191 -114.30 -106.33 19.10
C GLY A 191 -115.17 -107.34 19.97
N ARG A 192 -116.35 -106.83 20.47
CA ARG A 192 -117.72 -107.45 20.65
C ARG A 192 -118.03 -108.58 21.69
N SER A 193 -119.27 -108.82 22.22
CA SER A 193 -120.59 -108.09 22.25
C SER A 193 -121.70 -108.74 23.16
N ASP A 194 -122.71 -107.94 23.56
CA ASP A 194 -124.13 -108.23 23.93
C ASP A 194 -124.56 -109.09 25.16
N ALA A 195 -125.40 -108.49 26.02
CA ALA A 195 -126.36 -109.18 26.93
C ALA A 195 -127.64 -108.35 27.30
N ALA A 196 -127.63 -107.03 27.15
CA ALA A 196 -128.72 -106.25 26.55
C ALA A 196 -130.15 -106.17 27.20
N ALA A 197 -130.37 -106.41 28.51
CA ALA A 197 -131.67 -106.09 29.15
C ALA A 197 -131.58 -105.55 30.60
N GLY A 198 -131.49 -106.43 31.60
CA GLY A 198 -131.00 -106.02 32.92
C GLY A 198 -129.56 -105.55 32.80
N ASP A 199 -128.80 -106.29 32.01
CA ASP A 199 -127.49 -105.88 31.51
C ASP A 199 -127.57 -104.63 30.62
N GLN A 200 -128.70 -104.17 30.09
CA GLN A 200 -128.75 -102.86 29.38
C GLN A 200 -128.71 -101.68 30.34
N LEU A 201 -129.14 -101.87 31.60
CA LEU A 201 -128.97 -100.87 32.67
C LEU A 201 -127.61 -101.00 33.36
N ALA A 202 -127.08 -102.23 33.50
CA ALA A 202 -125.69 -102.42 33.92
C ALA A 202 -124.71 -101.88 32.86
N GLU A 203 -124.93 -102.16 31.57
CA GLU A 203 -124.20 -101.65 30.40
C GLU A 203 -124.44 -100.15 30.21
N MET A 204 -125.61 -99.58 30.53
CA MET A 204 -125.75 -98.11 30.57
C MET A 204 -124.93 -97.49 31.70
N ASN A 205 -124.82 -98.14 32.87
CA ASN A 205 -124.00 -97.67 33.97
C ASN A 205 -122.51 -97.89 33.69
N GLU A 206 -122.09 -99.07 33.25
CA GLU A 206 -120.72 -99.36 32.80
C GLU A 206 -120.34 -98.48 31.61
N ARG A 207 -121.27 -98.14 30.70
CA ARG A 207 -121.03 -97.19 29.62
C ARG A 207 -121.03 -95.75 30.10
N LEU A 208 -121.74 -95.41 31.17
CA LEU A 208 -121.58 -94.12 31.85
C LEU A 208 -120.24 -94.05 32.58
N ASP A 209 -119.78 -95.13 33.23
CA ASP A 209 -118.48 -95.22 33.89
C ASP A 209 -117.33 -95.23 32.87
N ILE A 210 -117.49 -95.94 31.74
CA ILE A 210 -116.57 -95.88 30.59
C ILE A 210 -116.59 -94.48 29.99
N LEU A 211 -117.75 -93.87 29.71
CA LEU A 211 -117.82 -92.50 29.18
C LEU A 211 -117.29 -91.47 30.18
N MET A 212 -117.44 -91.68 31.49
CA MET A 212 -116.81 -90.84 32.51
C MET A 212 -115.30 -91.04 32.50
N SER A 213 -114.79 -92.27 32.41
CA SER A 213 -113.35 -92.55 32.31
C SER A 213 -112.73 -92.05 31.01
N GLU A 214 -113.47 -92.11 29.90
CA GLU A 214 -113.09 -91.59 28.58
C GLU A 214 -113.10 -90.06 28.59
N ASN A 215 -114.09 -89.43 29.23
CA ASN A 215 -114.14 -87.98 29.41
C ASN A 215 -113.06 -87.49 30.40
N THR A 216 -112.77 -88.22 31.47
CA THR A 216 -111.61 -87.97 32.35
C THR A 216 -110.31 -88.10 31.57
N LEU A 217 -110.12 -89.17 30.79
CA LEU A 217 -108.93 -89.38 29.96
C LEU A 217 -108.79 -88.30 28.88
N LEU A 218 -109.89 -87.84 28.28
CA LEU A 218 -109.90 -86.73 27.32
C LEU A 218 -109.60 -85.39 28.00
N VAL A 219 -110.05 -85.15 29.24
CA VAL A 219 -109.69 -83.97 30.04
C VAL A 219 -108.21 -84.03 30.45
N GLU A 220 -107.69 -85.19 30.83
CA GLU A 220 -106.26 -85.40 31.08
C GLU A 220 -105.43 -85.21 29.81
N GLN A 221 -105.90 -85.70 28.66
CA GLN A 221 -105.24 -85.52 27.36
C GLN A 221 -105.26 -84.06 26.90
N VAL A 222 -106.39 -83.35 27.07
CA VAL A 222 -106.47 -81.90 26.79
C VAL A 222 -105.56 -81.13 27.73
N SER A 223 -105.55 -81.42 29.03
CA SER A 223 -104.66 -80.76 30.00
C SER A 223 -103.18 -81.02 29.70
N LEU A 224 -102.84 -82.23 29.24
CA LEU A 224 -101.47 -82.55 28.80
C LEU A 224 -101.10 -81.85 27.49
N GLN A 225 -102.02 -81.76 26.52
CA GLN A 225 -101.81 -80.99 25.29
C GLN A 225 -101.73 -79.48 25.54
N GLU A 226 -102.50 -78.95 26.50
CA GLU A 226 -102.38 -77.56 26.97
C GLU A 226 -101.01 -77.33 27.61
N SER A 227 -100.53 -78.25 28.46
CA SER A 227 -99.17 -78.20 29.03
C SER A 227 -98.06 -78.28 27.98
N GLU A 228 -98.18 -79.17 26.99
CA GLU A 228 -97.22 -79.28 25.87
C GLU A 228 -97.24 -78.02 24.99
N LEU A 229 -98.41 -77.40 24.78
CA LEU A 229 -98.55 -76.14 24.05
C LEU A 229 -98.01 -74.95 24.85
N GLU A 230 -98.16 -74.91 26.18
CA GLU A 230 -97.55 -73.91 27.04
C GLU A 230 -96.02 -74.03 27.06
N GLU A 231 -95.48 -75.25 27.15
CA GLU A 231 -94.03 -75.51 27.08
C GLU A 231 -93.47 -75.12 25.70
N CYS A 232 -94.14 -75.50 24.60
CA CYS A 232 -93.74 -75.08 23.25
C CYS A 232 -93.83 -73.56 23.05
N GLN A 233 -94.85 -72.88 23.59
CA GLN A 233 -94.95 -71.42 23.52
C GLN A 233 -93.84 -70.74 24.32
N LYS A 234 -93.48 -71.28 25.49
CA LYS A 234 -92.36 -70.81 26.31
C LYS A 234 -91.03 -70.99 25.59
N ASP A 235 -90.78 -72.15 24.98
CA ASP A 235 -89.56 -72.42 24.19
C ASP A 235 -89.44 -71.47 22.98
N ILE A 236 -90.54 -71.15 22.31
CA ILE A 236 -90.58 -70.14 21.25
C ILE A 236 -90.24 -68.74 21.81
N GLN A 237 -90.81 -68.34 22.95
CA GLN A 237 -90.51 -67.05 23.58
C GLN A 237 -89.04 -66.96 24.04
N GLU A 238 -88.46 -68.04 24.57
CA GLU A 238 -87.03 -68.09 24.92
C GLU A 238 -86.12 -68.06 23.68
N ARG A 239 -86.50 -68.73 22.59
CA ARG A 239 -85.82 -68.67 21.29
C ARG A 239 -85.86 -67.27 20.69
N ASP A 240 -87.02 -66.62 20.66
CA ASP A 240 -87.19 -65.26 20.13
C ASP A 240 -86.44 -64.23 20.99
N GLY A 241 -86.47 -64.38 22.32
CA GLY A 241 -85.65 -63.57 23.23
C GLY A 241 -84.15 -63.69 22.94
N GLN A 242 -83.66 -64.91 22.70
CA GLN A 242 -82.27 -65.15 22.30
C GLN A 242 -81.95 -64.56 20.91
N LEU A 243 -82.85 -64.66 19.93
CA LEU A 243 -82.68 -64.07 18.60
C LEU A 243 -82.64 -62.54 18.65
N VAL A 244 -83.49 -61.92 19.47
CA VAL A 244 -83.47 -60.46 19.72
C VAL A 244 -82.15 -60.04 20.37
N THR A 245 -81.69 -60.75 21.40
CA THR A 245 -80.38 -60.48 22.04
C THR A 245 -79.22 -60.65 21.06
N MET A 246 -79.23 -61.71 20.24
CA MET A 246 -78.19 -61.96 19.25
C MET A 246 -78.19 -60.89 18.14
N SER A 247 -79.37 -60.44 17.70
CA SER A 247 -79.54 -59.32 16.76
C SER A 247 -79.01 -58.00 17.34
N GLN A 248 -79.28 -57.71 18.62
CA GLN A 248 -78.69 -56.55 19.30
C GLN A 248 -77.16 -56.65 19.35
N ASN A 249 -76.61 -57.81 19.67
CA ASN A 249 -75.16 -58.04 19.70
C ASN A 249 -74.51 -57.88 18.30
N PHE A 250 -75.14 -58.38 17.23
CA PHE A 250 -74.67 -58.17 15.86
C PHE A 250 -74.71 -56.69 15.43
N ASN A 251 -75.75 -55.95 15.83
CA ASN A 251 -75.82 -54.51 15.58
C ASN A 251 -74.72 -53.75 16.34
N GLN A 252 -74.49 -54.07 17.63
CA GLN A 252 -73.39 -53.48 18.41
C GLN A 252 -72.02 -53.79 17.80
N ALA A 253 -71.77 -55.05 17.39
CA ALA A 253 -70.53 -55.43 16.71
C ALA A 253 -70.36 -54.71 15.36
N THR A 254 -71.45 -54.48 14.62
CA THR A 254 -71.43 -53.72 13.36
C THR A 254 -71.07 -52.26 13.57
N VAL A 255 -71.62 -51.62 14.63
CA VAL A 255 -71.25 -50.25 15.03
C VAL A 255 -69.78 -50.18 15.43
N ALA A 256 -69.30 -51.09 16.29
CA ALA A 256 -67.89 -51.12 16.72
C ALA A 256 -66.92 -51.34 15.53
N ILE A 257 -67.29 -52.17 14.54
CA ILE A 257 -66.51 -52.35 13.31
C ILE A 257 -66.49 -51.06 12.47
N GLN A 258 -67.59 -50.31 12.44
CA GLN A 258 -67.68 -49.04 11.72
C GLN A 258 -66.82 -47.95 12.41
N GLU A 259 -66.92 -47.82 13.73
CA GLU A 259 -66.07 -46.94 14.55
C GLU A 259 -64.57 -47.26 14.36
N LEU A 260 -64.19 -48.54 14.40
CA LEU A 260 -62.81 -48.97 14.18
C LEU A 260 -62.30 -48.65 12.76
N ARG A 261 -63.17 -48.69 11.73
CA ARG A 261 -62.81 -48.27 10.37
C ARG A 261 -62.56 -46.76 10.30
N GLU A 262 -63.44 -45.97 10.89
CA GLU A 262 -63.33 -44.50 10.94
C GLU A 262 -62.09 -44.06 11.74
N MET A 263 -61.79 -44.73 12.86
CA MET A 263 -60.52 -44.57 13.60
C MET A 263 -59.31 -44.94 12.75
N CYS A 264 -59.35 -46.06 12.00
CA CYS A 264 -58.26 -46.45 11.11
C CYS A 264 -58.01 -45.42 9.99
N ASP A 265 -59.07 -44.88 9.40
CA ASP A 265 -58.94 -43.86 8.33
C ASP A 265 -58.52 -42.50 8.88
N HIS A 266 -58.92 -42.13 10.10
CA HIS A 266 -58.37 -40.98 10.82
C HIS A 266 -56.86 -41.16 11.10
N MET A 267 -56.44 -42.32 11.61
CA MET A 267 -55.03 -42.63 11.86
C MET A 267 -54.20 -42.64 10.57
N LYS A 268 -54.75 -43.10 9.44
CA LYS A 268 -54.10 -42.97 8.12
C LYS A 268 -53.92 -41.49 7.73
N GLN A 269 -54.90 -40.63 7.97
CA GLN A 269 -54.80 -39.20 7.68
C GLN A 269 -53.76 -38.50 8.56
N GLU A 270 -53.73 -38.78 9.87
CA GLU A 270 -52.68 -38.24 10.75
C GLU A 270 -51.29 -38.74 10.36
N LYS A 271 -51.14 -40.03 10.00
CA LYS A 271 -49.88 -40.56 9.44
C LYS A 271 -49.42 -39.73 8.22
N HIS A 272 -50.29 -39.51 7.23
CA HIS A 272 -49.95 -38.72 6.04
C HIS A 272 -49.59 -37.27 6.37
N LYS A 273 -50.24 -36.65 7.37
CA LYS A 273 -49.88 -35.30 7.85
C LYS A 273 -48.49 -35.30 8.48
N CYS A 274 -48.16 -36.28 9.31
CA CYS A 274 -46.84 -36.42 9.93
C CYS A 274 -45.75 -36.68 8.87
N GLU A 275 -45.98 -37.58 7.92
CA GLU A 275 -45.04 -37.85 6.81
C GLU A 275 -44.80 -36.58 5.96
N ALA A 276 -45.85 -35.82 5.66
CA ALA A 276 -45.73 -34.54 4.95
C ALA A 276 -45.03 -33.44 5.78
N GLN A 277 -45.08 -33.49 7.12
CA GLN A 277 -44.28 -32.61 7.99
C GLN A 277 -42.81 -33.03 8.00
N VAL A 278 -42.51 -34.32 8.13
CA VAL A 278 -41.14 -34.86 8.10
C VAL A 278 -40.46 -34.53 6.76
N GLN A 279 -41.15 -34.67 5.63
CA GLN A 279 -40.64 -34.27 4.32
C GLN A 279 -40.32 -32.77 4.23
N LYS A 280 -41.16 -31.90 4.83
CA LYS A 280 -40.89 -30.44 4.90
C LYS A 280 -39.68 -30.13 5.77
N PHE A 281 -39.53 -30.79 6.91
CA PHE A 281 -38.35 -30.62 7.76
C PHE A 281 -37.08 -31.12 7.06
N ALA A 282 -37.11 -32.28 6.38
CA ALA A 282 -35.98 -32.78 5.61
C ALA A 282 -35.56 -31.80 4.49
N ALA A 283 -36.52 -31.24 3.74
CA ALA A 283 -36.25 -30.22 2.72
C ALA A 283 -35.67 -28.93 3.33
N THR A 284 -36.15 -28.52 4.51
CA THR A 284 -35.64 -27.34 5.23
C THR A 284 -34.22 -27.58 5.76
N ILE A 285 -33.92 -28.78 6.26
CA ILE A 285 -32.57 -29.16 6.69
C ILE A 285 -31.61 -29.13 5.51
N ALA A 286 -31.93 -29.77 4.38
CA ALA A 286 -31.10 -29.73 3.18
C ALA A 286 -30.86 -28.30 2.66
N GLN A 287 -31.87 -27.42 2.73
CA GLN A 287 -31.71 -26.01 2.39
C GLN A 287 -30.77 -25.27 3.35
N LEU A 288 -30.86 -25.53 4.66
CA LEU A 288 -29.98 -24.96 5.68
C LEU A 288 -28.54 -25.50 5.57
N GLU A 289 -28.36 -26.75 5.14
CA GLU A 289 -27.05 -27.36 4.89
C GLU A 289 -26.36 -26.74 3.67
N ALA A 290 -27.08 -26.52 2.56
CA ALA A 290 -26.56 -25.77 1.40
C ALA A 290 -26.25 -24.30 1.74
N GLN A 291 -27.05 -23.65 2.60
CA GLN A 291 -26.76 -22.31 3.11
C GLN A 291 -25.51 -22.30 4.01
N LYS A 292 -25.34 -23.31 4.87
CA LYS A 292 -24.14 -23.48 5.70
C LYS A 292 -22.88 -23.70 4.84
N GLU A 293 -22.97 -24.50 3.78
CA GLU A 293 -21.85 -24.79 2.87
C GLU A 293 -21.43 -23.52 2.11
N THR A 294 -22.37 -22.82 1.47
CA THR A 294 -22.08 -21.53 0.82
C THR A 294 -21.55 -20.47 1.79
N ILE A 295 -22.00 -20.43 3.05
CA ILE A 295 -21.42 -19.55 4.08
C ILE A 295 -19.96 -19.96 4.40
N LEU A 296 -19.64 -21.25 4.45
CA LEU A 296 -18.27 -21.73 4.67
C LEU A 296 -17.34 -21.37 3.49
N GLU A 297 -17.82 -21.45 2.25
CA GLU A 297 -17.10 -20.98 1.06
C GLU A 297 -16.80 -19.47 1.15
N HIS A 298 -17.80 -18.65 1.46
CA HIS A 298 -17.60 -17.20 1.68
C HIS A 298 -16.60 -16.93 2.81
N VAL A 299 -16.64 -17.68 3.91
CA VAL A 299 -15.65 -17.56 5.01
C VAL A 299 -14.25 -17.97 4.57
N GLN A 300 -14.08 -18.97 3.70
CA GLN A 300 -12.78 -19.29 3.11
C GLN A 300 -12.30 -18.21 2.12
N GLY A 301 -13.19 -17.64 1.30
CA GLY A 301 -12.90 -16.49 0.44
C GLY A 301 -12.46 -15.25 1.23
N HIS A 302 -13.12 -14.97 2.36
CA HIS A 302 -12.73 -13.88 3.25
C HIS A 302 -11.42 -14.15 4.00
N LYS A 303 -11.13 -15.39 4.40
CA LYS A 303 -9.84 -15.76 5.01
C LYS A 303 -8.68 -15.67 4.01
N THR A 304 -8.87 -16.13 2.78
CA THR A 304 -7.82 -16.07 1.74
C THR A 304 -7.57 -14.64 1.25
N THR A 305 -8.61 -13.81 1.13
CA THR A 305 -8.43 -12.37 0.86
C THR A 305 -7.76 -11.63 2.03
N ALA A 306 -8.14 -11.91 3.28
CA ALA A 306 -7.45 -11.36 4.45
C ALA A 306 -5.94 -11.72 4.46
N ALA A 307 -5.58 -12.99 4.28
CA ALA A 307 -4.19 -13.44 4.23
C ALA A 307 -3.39 -12.86 3.04
N ASN A 308 -4.07 -12.46 1.95
CA ASN A 308 -3.44 -11.74 0.85
C ASN A 308 -3.23 -10.25 1.18
N TYR A 309 -4.12 -9.61 1.94
CA TYR A 309 -3.93 -8.25 2.42
C TYR A 309 -2.84 -8.17 3.51
N GLU A 310 -2.73 -9.17 4.40
CA GLU A 310 -1.64 -9.28 5.37
C GLU A 310 -0.27 -9.31 4.66
N LYS A 311 -0.10 -10.15 3.63
CA LYS A 311 1.12 -10.16 2.80
C LYS A 311 1.41 -8.83 2.10
N GLN A 312 0.38 -8.15 1.60
CA GLN A 312 0.56 -6.82 1.00
C GLN A 312 1.02 -5.79 2.04
N ILE A 313 0.52 -5.88 3.28
CA ILE A 313 1.00 -5.04 4.39
C ILE A 313 2.47 -5.33 4.69
N ASP A 314 2.88 -6.61 4.80
CA ASP A 314 4.28 -7.00 5.00
C ASP A 314 5.19 -6.47 3.88
N GLU A 315 4.76 -6.56 2.61
CA GLU A 315 5.46 -6.01 1.45
C GLU A 315 5.58 -4.47 1.49
N TYR A 316 4.51 -3.77 1.91
CA TYR A 316 4.54 -2.32 2.08
C TYR A 316 5.41 -1.90 3.28
N GLU A 317 5.42 -2.63 4.39
CA GLU A 317 6.31 -2.35 5.52
C GLU A 317 7.77 -2.59 5.16
N ALA A 318 8.09 -3.68 4.44
CA ALA A 318 9.43 -3.97 3.96
C ALA A 318 9.95 -2.89 2.98
N THR A 319 9.11 -2.44 2.04
CA THR A 319 9.48 -1.34 1.12
C THR A 319 9.62 0.00 1.84
N LEU A 320 8.75 0.32 2.81
CA LEU A 320 8.88 1.52 3.65
C LEU A 320 10.16 1.49 4.51
N ALA A 321 10.54 0.33 5.06
CA ALA A 321 11.79 0.16 5.79
C ALA A 321 13.01 0.36 4.87
N GLY A 322 12.97 -0.18 3.65
CA GLY A 322 13.98 0.06 2.62
C GLY A 322 14.12 1.54 2.24
N ILE A 323 13.00 2.24 2.07
CA ILE A 323 12.96 3.68 1.76
C ILE A 323 13.52 4.51 2.92
N LYS A 324 13.14 4.21 4.18
CA LYS A 324 13.70 4.87 5.38
C LYS A 324 15.22 4.73 5.44
N LYS A 325 15.74 3.50 5.33
CA LYS A 325 17.19 3.22 5.33
C LYS A 325 17.93 3.93 4.20
N ALA A 326 17.34 3.99 3.00
CA ALA A 326 17.91 4.72 1.87
C ALA A 326 17.86 6.26 2.06
N ALA A 327 16.86 6.78 2.77
CA ALA A 327 16.79 8.20 3.14
C ALA A 327 17.82 8.56 4.22
N GLU A 328 17.98 7.72 5.25
CA GLU A 328 19.00 7.85 6.30
C GLU A 328 20.42 7.84 5.70
N GLN A 329 20.71 6.92 4.78
CA GLN A 329 21.99 6.89 4.05
C GLN A 329 22.24 8.15 3.22
N LYS A 330 21.22 8.67 2.52
CA LYS A 330 21.31 9.95 1.79
C LYS A 330 21.52 11.12 2.75
N GLN A 331 20.82 11.15 3.88
CA GLN A 331 20.98 12.18 4.90
C GLN A 331 22.39 12.17 5.48
N ALA A 332 22.94 10.99 5.82
CA ALA A 332 24.31 10.86 6.30
C ALA A 332 25.34 11.37 5.28
N LEU A 333 25.19 11.04 3.99
CA LEU A 333 26.06 11.56 2.92
C LEU A 333 25.94 13.08 2.73
N VAL A 334 24.74 13.66 2.91
CA VAL A 334 24.54 15.13 2.87
C VAL A 334 25.17 15.79 4.10
N THR A 335 25.00 15.25 5.29
CA THR A 335 25.63 15.73 6.53
C THR A 335 27.16 15.70 6.41
N GLN A 336 27.74 14.58 5.98
CA GLN A 336 29.20 14.44 5.78
C GLN A 336 29.75 15.46 4.77
N ARG A 337 29.02 15.71 3.66
CA ARG A 337 29.38 16.75 2.69
C ARG A 337 29.28 18.15 3.28
N TYR A 338 28.26 18.43 4.08
CA TYR A 338 28.10 19.71 4.77
C TYR A 338 29.21 19.94 5.80
N GLU A 339 29.54 18.94 6.61
CA GLU A 339 30.66 18.98 7.57
C GLU A 339 32.00 19.24 6.88
N GLY A 340 32.26 18.58 5.74
CA GLY A 340 33.45 18.82 4.91
C GLY A 340 33.49 20.23 4.30
N LEU A 341 32.35 20.77 3.86
CA LEU A 341 32.26 22.16 3.43
C LEU A 341 32.50 23.14 4.58
N CYS A 342 31.98 22.86 5.78
CA CYS A 342 32.25 23.66 6.97
C CYS A 342 33.72 23.58 7.43
N ALA A 343 34.38 22.43 7.29
CA ALA A 343 35.82 22.29 7.54
C ALA A 343 36.63 23.18 6.58
N ARG A 344 36.38 23.03 5.27
CA ARG A 344 37.02 23.85 4.23
C ARG A 344 36.72 25.36 4.39
N LEU A 345 35.54 25.73 4.87
CA LEU A 345 35.21 27.13 5.15
C LEU A 345 36.05 27.67 6.32
N ARG A 346 36.21 26.92 7.42
CA ARG A 346 37.11 27.30 8.53
C ARG A 346 38.57 27.41 8.08
N GLU A 347 39.04 26.49 7.24
CA GLU A 347 40.38 26.54 6.63
C GLU A 347 40.57 27.81 5.80
N LEU A 348 39.59 28.16 4.94
CA LEU A 348 39.63 29.37 4.11
C LEU A 348 39.54 30.65 4.95
N THR A 349 38.74 30.68 6.01
CA THR A 349 38.70 31.81 6.96
C THR A 349 40.03 31.97 7.69
N SER A 350 40.63 30.89 8.18
CA SER A 350 41.94 30.92 8.83
C SER A 350 43.06 31.35 7.87
N ALA A 351 43.01 30.91 6.61
CA ALA A 351 43.92 31.37 5.56
C ALA A 351 43.72 32.85 5.21
N LEU A 352 42.49 33.35 5.23
CA LEU A 352 42.16 34.77 5.04
C LEU A 352 42.73 35.61 6.20
N GLU A 353 42.44 35.25 7.46
CA GLU A 353 42.99 35.93 8.64
C GLU A 353 44.54 35.94 8.65
N SER A 354 45.17 34.86 8.17
CA SER A 354 46.62 34.77 8.02
C SER A 354 47.14 35.71 6.91
N LYS A 355 46.36 35.93 5.85
CA LYS A 355 46.69 36.88 4.78
C LYS A 355 46.44 38.33 5.20
N ASP A 356 45.39 38.62 5.94
CA ASP A 356 45.13 39.95 6.49
C ASP A 356 46.26 40.37 7.44
N LYS A 357 46.69 39.48 8.34
CA LYS A 357 47.87 39.70 9.21
C LYS A 357 49.15 39.95 8.41
N GLN A 358 49.39 39.21 7.33
CA GLN A 358 50.53 39.47 6.43
C GLN A 358 50.42 40.84 5.74
N VAL A 359 49.20 41.25 5.34
CA VAL A 359 48.95 42.56 4.74
C VAL A 359 49.19 43.68 5.75
N ASP A 360 48.78 43.54 7.00
CA ASP A 360 49.06 44.49 8.09
C ASP A 360 50.58 44.61 8.35
N GLU A 361 51.31 43.49 8.42
CA GLU A 361 52.77 43.49 8.53
C GLU A 361 53.44 44.24 7.36
N TRP A 362 52.96 44.04 6.12
CA TRP A 362 53.49 44.75 4.95
C TRP A 362 53.17 46.25 4.98
N HIS A 363 52.00 46.65 5.47
CA HIS A 363 51.67 48.07 5.67
C HIS A 363 52.56 48.70 6.76
N GLU A 364 52.83 48.00 7.86
CA GLU A 364 53.70 48.53 8.92
C GLU A 364 55.17 48.62 8.47
N ARG A 365 55.67 47.61 7.74
CA ARG A 365 56.99 47.69 7.05
C ARG A 365 57.04 48.87 6.08
N HIS A 366 55.98 49.11 5.30
CA HIS A 366 55.91 50.25 4.39
C HIS A 366 55.93 51.58 5.15
N ARG A 367 55.17 51.71 6.26
CA ARG A 367 55.19 52.91 7.12
C ARG A 367 56.59 53.17 7.68
N ALA A 368 57.26 52.14 8.20
CA ALA A 368 58.62 52.23 8.72
C ALA A 368 59.61 52.72 7.65
N VAL A 369 59.64 52.08 6.48
CA VAL A 369 60.52 52.49 5.35
C VAL A 369 60.16 53.88 4.82
N THR A 370 58.89 54.30 4.88
CA THR A 370 58.49 55.67 4.52
C THR A 370 59.03 56.69 5.53
N ALA A 371 58.96 56.38 6.83
CA ALA A 371 59.50 57.24 7.88
C ALA A 371 61.04 57.31 7.85
N GLU A 372 61.72 56.20 7.57
CA GLU A 372 63.17 56.17 7.32
C GLU A 372 63.54 57.03 6.10
N LEU A 373 62.78 56.91 5.00
CA LEU A 373 62.99 57.72 3.80
C LEU A 373 62.77 59.22 4.07
N ASP A 374 61.75 59.59 4.84
CA ASP A 374 61.48 61.00 5.19
C ASP A 374 62.51 61.56 6.18
N LEU A 375 63.05 60.73 7.08
CA LEU A 375 64.20 61.10 7.93
C LEU A 375 65.45 61.31 7.08
N VAL A 376 65.75 60.41 6.14
CA VAL A 376 66.89 60.56 5.21
C VAL A 376 66.71 61.79 4.30
N LYS A 377 65.49 62.13 3.87
CA LYS A 377 65.22 63.41 3.19
C LYS A 377 65.54 64.60 4.09
N HIS A 378 65.14 64.56 5.36
CA HIS A 378 65.42 65.64 6.30
C HIS A 378 66.92 65.83 6.58
N ASP A 379 67.66 64.72 6.70
CA ASP A 379 69.13 64.74 6.83
C ASP A 379 69.79 65.26 5.54
N CYS A 380 69.30 64.88 4.36
CA CYS A 380 69.75 65.44 3.08
C CYS A 380 69.47 66.95 2.99
N GLU A 381 68.29 67.42 3.39
CA GLU A 381 67.99 68.86 3.48
C GLU A 381 68.89 69.58 4.49
N GLY A 382 69.18 68.96 5.64
CA GLY A 382 70.10 69.45 6.64
C GLY A 382 71.51 69.62 6.07
N MET A 383 72.00 68.59 5.38
CA MET A 383 73.28 68.62 4.67
C MET A 383 73.31 69.67 3.55
N ILE A 384 72.23 69.84 2.78
CA ILE A 384 72.11 70.89 1.76
C ILE A 384 72.15 72.29 2.39
N LYS A 385 71.54 72.50 3.57
CA LYS A 385 71.62 73.75 4.35
C LYS A 385 73.04 74.00 4.86
N VAL A 386 73.76 72.96 5.32
CA VAL A 386 75.18 73.05 5.68
C VAL A 386 76.06 73.36 4.47
N MET A 387 75.81 72.72 3.32
CA MET A 387 76.53 72.99 2.07
C MET A 387 76.33 74.44 1.60
N HIS A 388 75.10 74.97 1.62
CA HIS A 388 74.86 76.40 1.34
C HIS A 388 75.58 77.32 2.35
N GLY A 389 75.69 76.91 3.61
CA GLY A 389 76.48 77.61 4.63
C GLY A 389 77.98 77.63 4.31
N MET A 390 78.53 76.49 3.89
CA MET A 390 79.93 76.38 3.46
C MET A 390 80.20 77.09 2.14
N GLU A 391 79.31 77.02 1.16
CA GLU A 391 79.37 77.75 -0.10
C GLU A 391 79.35 79.26 0.15
N LYS A 392 78.49 79.75 1.05
CA LYS A 392 78.50 81.14 1.50
C LYS A 392 79.82 81.51 2.16
N GLN A 393 80.40 80.66 3.01
CA GLN A 393 81.72 80.90 3.60
C GLN A 393 82.83 80.92 2.54
N LEU A 394 82.82 80.01 1.56
CA LEU A 394 83.78 79.99 0.45
C LEU A 394 83.66 81.27 -0.40
N ASN A 395 82.44 81.73 -0.69
CA ASN A 395 82.21 83.00 -1.38
C ASN A 395 82.67 84.21 -0.54
N GLU A 396 82.52 84.17 0.79
CA GLU A 396 83.08 85.16 1.72
C GLU A 396 84.62 85.11 1.79
N TYR A 397 85.25 83.96 1.58
CA TYR A 397 86.71 83.84 1.47
C TYR A 397 87.21 84.32 0.11
N ALA A 398 86.59 83.92 -1.00
CA ALA A 398 86.92 84.39 -2.34
C ALA A 398 86.81 85.93 -2.43
N ALA A 399 85.74 86.52 -1.90
CA ALA A 399 85.59 87.98 -1.84
C ALA A 399 86.64 88.69 -0.95
N ARG A 400 87.26 87.98 0.01
CA ARG A 400 88.41 88.49 0.77
C ARG A 400 89.71 88.36 -0.02
N GLU A 401 89.89 87.26 -0.76
CA GLU A 401 91.05 87.07 -1.65
C GLU A 401 91.04 88.10 -2.79
N ASP A 402 89.89 88.37 -3.41
CA ASP A 402 89.72 89.46 -4.39
C ASP A 402 90.05 90.83 -3.78
N ALA A 403 89.57 91.12 -2.57
CA ALA A 403 89.86 92.37 -1.86
C ALA A 403 91.35 92.50 -1.46
N VAL A 404 92.05 91.39 -1.20
CA VAL A 404 93.51 91.37 -1.00
C VAL A 404 94.23 91.60 -2.33
N ALA A 405 93.80 90.96 -3.43
CA ALA A 405 94.38 91.16 -4.76
C ALA A 405 94.17 92.58 -5.31
N ASP A 406 93.05 93.24 -4.99
CA ASP A 406 92.81 94.66 -5.23
C ASP A 406 93.83 95.53 -4.45
N LEU A 407 94.06 95.19 -3.18
CA LEU A 407 94.99 95.91 -2.31
C LEU A 407 96.45 95.71 -2.74
N GLU A 408 96.84 94.50 -3.15
CA GLU A 408 98.13 94.21 -3.77
C GLU A 408 98.35 95.04 -5.04
N ARG A 409 97.38 95.06 -5.98
CA ARG A 409 97.42 95.91 -7.17
C ARG A 409 97.59 97.40 -6.82
N ALA A 410 96.83 97.90 -5.85
CA ALA A 410 96.95 99.28 -5.37
C ALA A 410 98.30 99.60 -4.67
N THR A 411 99.03 98.60 -4.16
CA THR A 411 100.41 98.78 -3.68
C THR A 411 101.45 98.71 -4.80
N LEU A 412 101.24 97.86 -5.81
CA LEU A 412 102.07 97.76 -7.02
C LEU A 412 102.05 99.07 -7.82
N GLU A 413 100.87 99.66 -8.03
CA GLU A 413 100.72 100.96 -8.69
C GLU A 413 101.50 102.08 -7.96
N LYS A 414 101.42 102.11 -6.62
CA LYS A 414 102.19 103.07 -5.80
C LYS A 414 103.71 102.84 -5.89
N ALA A 415 104.14 101.58 -5.93
CA ALA A 415 105.55 101.24 -6.12
C ALA A 415 106.06 101.65 -7.51
N GLN A 416 105.26 101.47 -8.56
CA GLN A 416 105.58 101.91 -9.92
C GLN A 416 105.62 103.45 -10.03
N ALA A 417 104.70 104.16 -9.37
CA ALA A 417 104.75 105.62 -9.29
C ALA A 417 106.04 106.12 -8.61
N ALA A 418 106.42 105.53 -7.47
CA ALA A 418 107.67 105.87 -6.78
C ALA A 418 108.93 105.55 -7.61
N ALA A 419 108.92 104.47 -8.40
CA ALA A 419 110.00 104.16 -9.35
C ALA A 419 110.12 105.21 -10.46
N LEU A 420 108.99 105.70 -11.00
CA LEU A 420 108.98 106.78 -11.99
C LEU A 420 109.49 108.10 -11.43
N GLU A 421 109.18 108.45 -10.17
CA GLU A 421 109.74 109.63 -9.51
C GLU A 421 111.26 109.51 -9.31
N ARG A 422 111.75 108.33 -8.91
CA ARG A 422 113.19 108.02 -8.79
C ARG A 422 113.91 108.20 -10.13
N ASP A 423 113.33 107.74 -11.22
CA ASP A 423 113.95 107.81 -12.54
C ASP A 423 113.95 109.24 -13.11
N GLN A 424 112.90 110.03 -12.81
CA GLN A 424 112.91 111.47 -13.04
C GLN A 424 113.99 112.21 -12.21
N ALA A 425 114.29 111.76 -11.00
CA ALA A 425 115.38 112.31 -10.20
C ALA A 425 116.76 111.95 -10.79
N MET A 426 116.98 110.70 -11.22
CA MET A 426 118.21 110.30 -11.90
C MET A 426 118.44 111.04 -13.22
N ALA A 427 117.37 111.34 -13.98
CA ALA A 427 117.45 112.14 -15.19
C ALA A 427 117.96 113.58 -14.91
N LYS A 428 117.49 114.20 -13.83
CA LYS A 428 117.95 115.52 -13.36
C LYS A 428 119.42 115.46 -12.91
N GLU A 429 119.82 114.41 -12.20
CA GLU A 429 121.23 114.22 -11.79
C GLU A 429 122.17 114.10 -13.00
N SER A 430 121.76 113.33 -14.02
CA SER A 430 122.48 113.18 -15.30
C SER A 430 122.64 114.50 -16.06
N GLN A 431 121.70 115.44 -15.90
CA GLN A 431 121.82 116.80 -16.43
C GLN A 431 122.87 117.61 -15.64
N CYS A 432 122.80 117.60 -14.31
CA CYS A 432 123.76 118.30 -13.45
C CYS A 432 125.21 117.81 -13.65
N ARG A 433 125.43 116.49 -13.80
CA ARG A 433 126.76 115.92 -14.08
C ARG A 433 127.38 116.44 -15.39
N ARG A 434 126.57 116.74 -16.41
CA ARG A 434 127.04 117.32 -17.69
C ARG A 434 127.46 118.79 -17.55
N GLU A 435 126.75 119.56 -16.74
CA GLU A 435 127.11 120.96 -16.46
C GLU A 435 128.44 121.06 -15.69
N ILE A 436 128.67 120.15 -14.74
CA ILE A 436 129.94 120.06 -13.99
C ILE A 436 131.12 119.74 -14.91
N ALA A 437 130.97 118.81 -15.86
CA ALA A 437 132.03 118.47 -16.81
C ALA A 437 132.45 119.68 -17.68
N ARG A 438 131.47 120.48 -18.13
CA ARG A 438 131.71 121.71 -18.90
C ARG A 438 132.51 122.76 -18.11
N LEU A 439 132.24 122.91 -16.81
CA LEU A 439 132.95 123.84 -15.94
C LEU A 439 134.39 123.40 -15.59
N LEU A 440 134.66 122.09 -15.58
CA LEU A 440 136.01 121.56 -15.35
C LEU A 440 136.94 121.82 -16.54
N GLU A 441 136.46 121.62 -17.78
CA GLU A 441 137.26 121.89 -18.98
C GLU A 441 137.59 123.39 -19.11
N GLN A 442 136.65 124.27 -18.75
CA GLN A 442 136.89 125.72 -18.73
C GLN A 442 138.03 126.13 -17.78
N LYS A 443 138.23 125.41 -16.66
CA LYS A 443 139.39 125.61 -15.76
C LYS A 443 140.69 124.97 -16.29
N ARG A 444 140.60 123.88 -17.05
CA ARG A 444 141.76 123.23 -17.69
C ARG A 444 142.43 124.15 -18.73
N VAL A 445 141.64 124.87 -19.53
CA VAL A 445 142.16 125.84 -20.51
C VAL A 445 142.91 126.99 -19.81
N ALA A 446 142.28 127.64 -18.83
CA ALA A 446 142.87 128.77 -18.11
C ALA A 446 144.20 128.44 -17.39
N ALA A 447 144.37 127.20 -16.91
CA ALA A 447 145.62 126.74 -16.32
C ALA A 447 146.77 126.61 -17.35
N SER A 448 146.45 126.32 -18.62
CA SER A 448 147.45 126.19 -19.70
C SER A 448 147.99 127.53 -20.22
N GLU A 449 147.19 128.59 -20.11
CA GLU A 449 147.56 129.95 -20.56
C GLU A 449 148.50 130.63 -19.57
N TYR A 450 148.30 130.42 -18.27
CA TYR A 450 149.20 130.93 -17.22
C TYR A 450 150.63 130.37 -17.32
N LEU A 451 150.81 129.10 -17.72
CA LEU A 451 152.13 128.48 -17.87
C LEU A 451 152.91 129.03 -19.09
N LYS A 452 152.24 129.27 -20.22
CA LYS A 452 152.88 129.87 -21.40
C LYS A 452 153.42 131.28 -21.12
N ALA A 453 152.67 132.08 -20.35
CA ALA A 453 153.09 133.43 -19.98
C ALA A 453 154.39 133.46 -19.13
N THR A 454 154.67 132.40 -18.36
CA THR A 454 155.92 132.29 -17.59
C THR A 454 157.12 131.85 -18.44
N ASP A 455 156.95 130.96 -19.41
CA ASP A 455 158.05 130.49 -20.26
C ASP A 455 158.58 131.60 -21.20
N GLU A 456 157.69 132.42 -21.77
CA GLU A 456 158.07 133.55 -22.64
C GLU A 456 158.87 134.67 -21.93
N ALA A 457 158.82 134.71 -20.60
CA ALA A 457 159.64 135.61 -19.79
C ALA A 457 161.07 135.07 -19.60
N ILE A 458 161.23 133.76 -19.44
CA ILE A 458 162.52 133.08 -19.23
C ILE A 458 163.35 133.10 -20.52
N ASP A 459 162.72 132.87 -21.67
CA ASP A 459 163.44 132.74 -22.94
C ASP A 459 164.02 134.07 -23.46
N LYS A 460 163.48 135.21 -23.01
CA LYS A 460 164.06 136.56 -23.24
C LYS A 460 165.35 136.83 -22.45
N VAL A 461 165.65 136.04 -21.42
CA VAL A 461 166.91 136.14 -20.65
C VAL A 461 168.00 135.27 -21.28
N ARG A 462 167.68 134.03 -21.70
CA ARG A 462 168.63 133.10 -22.34
C ARG A 462 169.36 133.73 -23.53
N ARG A 463 168.59 134.30 -24.47
CA ARG A 463 169.10 134.87 -25.74
C ARG A 463 170.04 136.08 -25.57
N LYS A 464 170.20 136.63 -24.36
CA LYS A 464 171.20 137.68 -24.06
C LYS A 464 172.56 137.11 -23.63
N LEU A 465 172.57 136.06 -22.81
CA LEU A 465 173.81 135.44 -22.30
C LEU A 465 174.55 134.65 -23.39
N GLU A 466 173.80 134.11 -24.35
CA GLU A 466 174.32 133.27 -25.45
C GLU A 466 175.25 134.04 -26.41
N HIS A 467 175.08 135.37 -26.53
CA HIS A 467 175.97 136.23 -27.32
C HIS A 467 177.34 136.51 -26.65
N GLU A 468 177.41 136.54 -25.32
CA GLU A 468 178.68 136.83 -24.60
C GLU A 468 179.63 135.62 -24.60
N ILE A 469 179.09 134.40 -24.53
CA ILE A 469 179.87 133.16 -24.56
C ILE A 469 180.60 133.01 -25.90
N GLN A 470 179.93 133.32 -27.02
CA GLN A 470 180.46 133.13 -28.37
C GLN A 470 181.68 134.03 -28.67
N HIS A 471 181.79 135.18 -27.99
CA HIS A 471 182.94 136.09 -28.12
C HIS A 471 184.21 135.53 -27.47
N ARG A 472 184.11 134.87 -26.31
CA ARG A 472 185.26 134.31 -25.58
C ARG A 472 185.82 133.04 -26.21
N LEU A 473 185.00 132.30 -26.94
CA LEU A 473 185.35 131.02 -27.57
C LEU A 473 186.40 131.15 -28.71
N ASN A 474 186.67 132.37 -29.20
CA ASN A 474 187.70 132.61 -30.22
C ASN A 474 189.08 132.99 -29.65
N GLU A 475 189.16 133.51 -28.43
CA GLU A 475 190.44 133.90 -27.80
C GLU A 475 191.24 132.66 -27.32
N VAL A 476 190.54 131.62 -26.86
CA VAL A 476 191.16 130.38 -26.32
C VAL A 476 191.84 129.54 -27.41
N LYS A 477 191.45 129.68 -28.69
CA LYS A 477 191.98 128.90 -29.82
C LYS A 477 193.48 129.09 -30.05
N HIS A 478 194.09 130.15 -29.51
CA HIS A 478 195.51 130.45 -29.74
C HIS A 478 196.46 129.89 -28.65
N ALA A 479 195.93 129.41 -27.51
CA ALA A 479 196.74 129.06 -26.34
C ALA A 479 197.05 127.56 -26.15
N GLN A 480 196.34 126.65 -26.85
CA GLN A 480 196.39 125.21 -26.53
C GLN A 480 196.96 124.32 -27.65
N ALA A 481 197.74 124.89 -28.57
CA ALA A 481 198.52 124.13 -29.57
C ALA A 481 199.75 123.40 -28.97
N THR A 482 200.12 123.69 -27.72
CA THR A 482 201.39 123.28 -27.08
C THR A 482 201.29 122.09 -26.12
N ILE A 483 200.10 121.52 -25.90
CA ILE A 483 199.91 120.34 -25.02
C ILE A 483 199.77 119.03 -25.83
N VAL A 484 199.79 119.10 -27.17
CA VAL A 484 199.79 117.93 -28.08
C VAL A 484 201.00 116.98 -27.83
N THR A 485 202.09 117.47 -27.24
CA THR A 485 203.27 116.69 -26.85
C THR A 485 203.17 115.98 -25.48
N LEU A 486 202.08 116.19 -24.73
CA LEU A 486 201.65 115.32 -23.62
C LEU A 486 200.38 114.57 -24.05
N LYS A 487 200.55 113.46 -24.75
CA LYS A 487 200.58 112.12 -24.14
C LYS A 487 199.35 111.85 -23.27
N MET A 488 198.31 111.18 -23.77
CA MET A 488 198.35 109.75 -24.16
C MET A 488 198.63 108.80 -22.98
N GLN A 489 198.27 109.24 -21.76
CA GLN A 489 197.54 108.44 -20.76
C GLN A 489 196.13 109.07 -20.68
N LEU A 490 195.21 108.91 -21.65
CA LEU A 490 194.67 107.69 -22.28
C LEU A 490 193.76 106.92 -21.30
N GLU A 491 192.53 106.65 -21.75
CA GLU A 491 191.40 105.99 -21.05
C GLU A 491 190.81 106.75 -19.84
N THR A 492 189.49 106.74 -19.58
CA THR A 492 188.34 106.17 -20.33
C THR A 492 187.13 107.13 -20.25
N VAL A 493 186.61 107.57 -21.40
CA VAL A 493 185.51 108.56 -21.49
C VAL A 493 184.20 107.86 -21.86
N THR A 494 183.75 106.94 -21.01
CA THR A 494 182.62 106.03 -21.30
C THR A 494 181.70 105.83 -20.10
N ARG A 495 181.00 106.89 -19.65
CA ARG A 495 179.94 106.79 -18.63
C ARG A 495 178.79 107.79 -18.81
N LEU A 496 177.58 107.22 -18.89
CA LEU A 496 176.26 107.77 -18.53
C LEU A 496 175.69 108.96 -19.32
N GLN A 497 174.54 108.68 -19.98
CA GLN A 497 173.34 109.54 -20.14
C GLN A 497 173.50 110.89 -20.89
N VAL A 498 172.54 111.38 -21.66
CA VAL A 498 171.08 111.16 -21.75
C VAL A 498 170.65 111.05 -23.23
N ASP A 499 169.50 110.41 -23.48
CA ASP A 499 168.79 110.29 -24.77
C ASP A 499 169.56 109.62 -25.93
N ALA A 500 168.99 108.84 -26.85
CA ALA A 500 167.70 108.16 -27.08
C ALA A 500 167.47 108.23 -28.60
N GLU A 501 167.59 107.10 -29.31
CA GLU A 501 166.90 106.92 -30.59
C GLU A 501 166.55 105.43 -30.77
N LYS A 502 165.29 105.02 -30.55
CA LYS A 502 164.18 105.12 -31.53
C LYS A 502 164.33 104.20 -32.77
N GLN A 503 165.41 103.41 -32.86
CA GLN A 503 165.61 102.39 -33.91
C GLN A 503 165.28 100.94 -33.46
N ALA A 504 164.62 100.77 -32.31
CA ALA A 504 164.30 99.46 -31.71
C ALA A 504 162.86 98.94 -32.00
N ARG A 505 162.16 99.47 -33.01
CA ARG A 505 160.71 99.22 -33.22
C ARG A 505 160.34 98.11 -34.21
N GLU A 506 161.29 97.50 -34.92
CA GLU A 506 160.97 96.69 -36.11
C GLU A 506 161.24 95.17 -35.97
N SER A 507 161.66 94.68 -34.79
CA SER A 507 162.25 93.32 -34.66
C SER A 507 161.53 92.33 -33.75
N CYS A 508 160.34 92.64 -33.19
CA CYS A 508 159.60 91.70 -32.32
C CYS A 508 158.17 91.37 -32.76
N VAL A 509 157.65 92.03 -33.80
CA VAL A 509 156.23 91.92 -34.25
C VAL A 509 155.94 90.62 -35.05
N GLN A 510 156.83 89.63 -35.03
CA GLN A 510 156.70 88.40 -35.83
C GLN A 510 156.80 87.07 -35.04
N GLY A 511 156.85 87.13 -33.70
CA GLY A 511 156.81 85.93 -32.85
C GLY A 511 155.39 85.45 -32.53
N GLU A 512 154.57 86.33 -31.98
CA GLU A 512 153.33 85.97 -31.26
C GLU A 512 152.21 85.43 -32.17
N ALA A 513 152.14 85.89 -33.42
CA ALA A 513 151.11 85.49 -34.39
C ALA A 513 151.05 83.97 -34.69
N ARG A 514 152.13 83.23 -34.41
CA ARG A 514 152.21 81.77 -34.64
C ARG A 514 151.70 80.93 -33.46
N TYR A 515 151.57 81.51 -32.27
CA TYR A 515 151.06 80.80 -31.10
C TYR A 515 149.52 80.89 -31.04
N GLN A 516 148.98 82.09 -31.27
CA GLN A 516 147.54 82.35 -31.27
C GLN A 516 146.79 81.48 -32.30
N THR A 517 147.31 81.44 -33.54
CA THR A 517 146.73 80.65 -34.65
C THR A 517 146.81 79.13 -34.47
N PHE A 518 147.52 78.64 -33.45
CA PHE A 518 147.50 77.23 -33.03
C PHE A 518 146.50 77.00 -31.87
N HIS A 519 146.40 77.97 -30.95
CA HIS A 519 145.44 77.94 -29.84
C HIS A 519 143.98 78.01 -30.34
N ASP A 520 143.68 78.94 -31.26
CA ASP A 520 142.34 79.14 -31.82
C ASP A 520 141.82 77.86 -32.54
N LYS A 521 142.71 77.09 -33.16
CA LYS A 521 142.39 75.81 -33.82
C LYS A 521 142.15 74.67 -32.84
N TYR A 522 142.80 74.70 -31.67
CA TYR A 522 142.55 73.74 -30.61
C TYR A 522 141.18 73.99 -29.96
N GLN A 523 140.85 75.26 -29.69
CA GLN A 523 139.55 75.65 -29.14
C GLN A 523 138.39 75.27 -30.08
N GLN A 524 138.51 75.53 -31.38
CA GLN A 524 137.50 75.11 -32.38
C GLN A 524 137.29 73.59 -32.49
N LEU A 525 138.24 72.76 -32.02
CA LEU A 525 138.04 71.32 -31.91
C LEU A 525 137.29 70.93 -30.62
N VAL A 526 137.57 71.61 -29.50
CA VAL A 526 136.84 71.42 -28.23
C VAL A 526 135.38 71.82 -28.36
N ASP A 527 135.11 73.01 -28.92
CA ASP A 527 133.75 73.56 -29.06
C ASP A 527 132.87 72.67 -29.98
N ARG A 528 133.47 72.08 -31.03
CA ARG A 528 132.77 71.13 -31.92
C ARG A 528 132.48 69.79 -31.26
N LEU A 529 133.26 69.39 -30.25
CA LEU A 529 133.05 68.15 -29.51
C LEU A 529 131.91 68.33 -28.50
N ALA A 530 131.90 69.45 -27.77
CA ALA A 530 130.82 69.83 -26.86
C ALA A 530 129.45 69.92 -27.56
N VAL A 531 129.38 70.49 -28.78
CA VAL A 531 128.14 70.52 -29.58
C VAL A 531 127.70 69.13 -30.03
N ALA A 532 128.63 68.20 -30.28
CA ALA A 532 128.30 66.82 -30.64
C ALA A 532 127.76 66.01 -29.44
N ASP A 533 128.36 66.17 -28.26
CA ASP A 533 127.84 65.61 -27.00
C ASP A 533 126.43 66.14 -26.70
N GLN A 534 126.24 67.46 -26.78
CA GLN A 534 124.94 68.11 -26.59
C GLN A 534 123.86 67.50 -27.50
N ILE A 535 124.16 67.30 -28.79
CA ILE A 535 123.21 66.72 -29.77
C ILE A 535 122.92 65.23 -29.48
N ARG A 536 123.90 64.45 -29.01
CA ARG A 536 123.67 63.05 -28.59
C ARG A 536 122.73 63.00 -27.39
N ASP A 537 122.98 63.81 -26.37
CA ASP A 537 122.24 63.73 -25.11
C ASP A 537 120.79 64.21 -25.31
N ASP A 538 120.60 65.21 -26.17
CA ASP A 538 119.29 65.70 -26.63
C ASP A 538 118.53 64.68 -27.51
N ALA A 539 119.23 63.71 -28.13
CA ALA A 539 118.62 62.60 -28.85
C ALA A 539 118.21 61.46 -27.90
N VAL A 540 119.10 61.08 -26.97
CA VAL A 540 118.83 60.08 -25.92
C VAL A 540 117.64 60.51 -25.04
N ALA A 541 117.52 61.79 -24.70
CA ALA A 541 116.38 62.32 -23.95
C ALA A 541 115.04 62.19 -24.72
N LYS A 542 115.06 62.35 -26.06
CA LYS A 542 113.88 62.17 -26.92
C LYS A 542 113.52 60.69 -27.08
N GLU A 543 114.52 59.82 -27.22
CA GLU A 543 114.35 58.36 -27.28
C GLU A 543 113.76 57.81 -25.97
N ALA A 544 114.29 58.20 -24.82
CA ALA A 544 113.75 57.84 -23.50
C ALA A 544 112.29 58.30 -23.32
N LYS A 545 111.94 59.50 -23.82
CA LYS A 545 110.57 60.01 -23.79
C LYS A 545 109.63 59.22 -24.72
N MET A 546 110.10 58.80 -25.90
CA MET A 546 109.36 57.93 -26.81
C MET A 546 109.13 56.54 -26.20
N ALA A 547 110.16 55.93 -25.62
CA ALA A 547 110.05 54.65 -24.91
C ALA A 547 109.06 54.71 -23.74
N SER A 548 109.09 55.79 -22.94
CA SER A 548 108.13 56.00 -21.86
C SER A 548 106.68 56.12 -22.35
N MET A 549 106.44 56.79 -23.49
CA MET A 549 105.10 56.87 -24.10
C MET A 549 104.64 55.53 -24.70
N LEU A 550 105.55 54.72 -25.23
CA LEU A 550 105.23 53.36 -25.72
C LEU A 550 104.85 52.44 -24.56
N ALA A 551 105.65 52.35 -23.50
CA ALA A 551 105.33 51.55 -22.32
C ALA A 551 104.01 51.99 -21.65
N ALA A 552 103.72 53.30 -21.62
CA ALA A 552 102.45 53.83 -21.14
C ALA A 552 101.25 53.51 -22.07
N LYS A 553 101.49 53.20 -23.36
CA LYS A 553 100.47 52.73 -24.30
C LYS A 553 100.27 51.23 -24.26
N GLU A 554 101.34 50.46 -24.13
CA GLU A 554 101.31 49.01 -23.91
C GLU A 554 100.50 48.69 -22.65
N GLY A 555 100.80 49.33 -21.51
CA GLY A 555 100.00 49.16 -20.28
C GLY A 555 98.54 49.65 -20.37
N GLN A 556 98.19 50.51 -21.34
CA GLN A 556 96.79 50.87 -21.64
C GLN A 556 96.10 49.79 -22.49
N PHE A 557 96.82 49.14 -23.41
CA PHE A 557 96.30 48.01 -24.17
C PHE A 557 96.16 46.75 -23.31
N ASP A 558 97.13 46.44 -22.46
CA ASP A 558 97.05 45.31 -21.53
C ASP A 558 95.85 45.44 -20.58
N LYS A 559 95.61 46.66 -20.06
CA LYS A 559 94.41 46.92 -19.26
C LYS A 559 93.12 46.78 -20.09
N ALA A 560 93.09 47.27 -21.32
CA ALA A 560 91.92 47.11 -22.19
C ALA A 560 91.64 45.63 -22.55
N LEU A 561 92.69 44.80 -22.65
CA LEU A 561 92.59 43.35 -22.85
C LEU A 561 92.10 42.64 -21.57
N ALA A 562 92.55 43.04 -20.39
CA ALA A 562 92.00 42.56 -19.12
C ALA A 562 90.50 42.93 -18.97
N ASP A 563 90.18 44.22 -19.12
CA ASP A 563 88.82 44.76 -19.05
C ASP A 563 87.85 44.13 -20.07
N THR A 564 88.34 43.58 -21.20
CA THR A 564 87.51 42.90 -22.21
C THR A 564 87.43 41.38 -22.01
N THR A 565 88.50 40.73 -21.53
CA THR A 565 88.46 39.30 -21.18
C THR A 565 87.63 39.04 -19.92
N GLU A 566 87.63 39.94 -18.93
CA GLU A 566 86.72 39.88 -17.77
C GLU A 566 85.25 39.97 -18.22
N LYS A 567 84.90 40.96 -19.06
CA LYS A 567 83.54 41.11 -19.60
C LYS A 567 83.09 39.91 -20.43
N LEU A 568 84.00 39.31 -21.21
CA LEU A 568 83.73 38.07 -21.94
C LEU A 568 83.47 36.90 -20.98
N GLY A 569 84.22 36.80 -19.87
CA GLY A 569 83.96 35.82 -18.81
C GLY A 569 82.57 35.98 -18.19
N VAL A 570 82.19 37.19 -17.79
CA VAL A 570 80.86 37.48 -17.21
C VAL A 570 79.72 37.13 -18.16
N GLU A 571 79.81 37.47 -19.45
CA GLU A 571 78.76 37.11 -20.42
C GLU A 571 78.75 35.60 -20.77
N LEU A 572 79.88 34.90 -20.67
CA LEU A 572 79.93 33.43 -20.77
C LEU A 572 79.27 32.75 -19.54
N GLU A 573 79.52 33.24 -18.33
CA GLU A 573 78.83 32.76 -17.11
C GLU A 573 77.33 33.03 -17.18
N ARG A 574 76.93 34.21 -17.69
CA ARG A 574 75.53 34.60 -17.92
C ARG A 574 74.85 33.70 -18.96
N LEU A 575 75.53 33.39 -20.07
CA LEU A 575 75.06 32.39 -21.05
C LEU A 575 74.91 31.01 -20.40
N GLY A 576 75.89 30.57 -19.60
CA GLY A 576 75.82 29.31 -18.86
C GLY A 576 74.71 29.27 -17.80
N ALA A 577 74.33 30.42 -17.22
CA ALA A 577 73.18 30.54 -16.33
C ALA A 577 71.85 30.45 -17.10
N LEU A 578 71.72 31.19 -18.20
CA LEU A 578 70.53 31.15 -19.06
C LEU A 578 70.32 29.77 -19.70
N GLN A 579 71.38 29.06 -20.08
CA GLN A 579 71.30 27.68 -20.57
C GLN A 579 70.79 26.70 -19.49
N ARG A 580 71.24 26.87 -18.24
CA ARG A 580 70.75 26.07 -17.11
C ARG A 580 69.28 26.37 -16.79
N GLU A 581 68.88 27.64 -16.78
CA GLU A 581 67.46 27.99 -16.61
C GLU A 581 66.61 27.41 -17.74
N LEU A 582 67.05 27.52 -19.00
CA LEU A 582 66.32 26.99 -20.17
C LEU A 582 66.14 25.47 -20.08
N GLU A 583 67.14 24.71 -19.61
CA GLU A 583 66.96 23.26 -19.41
C GLU A 583 66.07 22.93 -18.20
N VAL A 584 66.08 23.75 -17.13
CA VAL A 584 65.09 23.63 -16.04
C VAL A 584 63.67 23.89 -16.57
N ARG A 585 63.45 24.91 -17.41
CA ARG A 585 62.15 25.15 -18.08
C ARG A 585 61.75 23.98 -18.99
N ARG A 586 62.70 23.29 -19.62
CA ARG A 586 62.43 22.08 -20.40
C ARG A 586 62.04 20.89 -19.52
N SER A 587 62.62 20.71 -18.33
CA SER A 587 62.14 19.70 -17.38
C SER A 587 60.75 20.05 -16.82
N GLU A 588 60.53 21.30 -16.42
CA GLU A 588 59.20 21.78 -15.98
C GLU A 588 58.12 21.51 -17.05
N LEU A 589 58.42 21.79 -18.33
CA LEU A 589 57.51 21.53 -19.44
C LEU A 589 57.29 20.03 -19.72
N ARG A 590 58.33 19.18 -19.55
CA ARG A 590 58.19 17.71 -19.68
C ARG A 590 57.33 17.14 -18.57
N GLU A 591 57.59 17.50 -17.31
CA GLU A 591 56.81 17.09 -16.15
C GLU A 591 55.36 17.60 -16.22
N ALA A 592 55.14 18.84 -16.70
CA ALA A 592 53.81 19.37 -16.94
C ALA A 592 53.05 18.61 -18.03
N ALA A 593 53.72 18.25 -19.14
CA ALA A 593 53.11 17.46 -20.21
C ALA A 593 52.76 16.03 -19.76
N GLU A 594 53.63 15.38 -18.98
CA GLU A 594 53.36 14.08 -18.37
C GLU A 594 52.21 14.16 -17.35
N SER A 595 52.16 15.23 -16.55
CA SER A 595 51.06 15.50 -15.61
C SER A 595 49.72 15.71 -16.33
N ILE A 596 49.72 16.37 -17.49
CA ILE A 596 48.53 16.54 -18.34
C ILE A 596 48.12 15.19 -18.92
N ALA A 597 49.04 14.43 -19.53
CA ALA A 597 48.74 13.10 -20.09
C ALA A 597 48.23 12.09 -19.04
N ALA A 598 48.69 12.20 -17.78
CA ALA A 598 48.16 11.41 -16.66
C ALA A 598 46.72 11.83 -16.29
N LYS A 599 46.44 13.15 -16.25
CA LYS A 599 45.09 13.68 -16.01
C LYS A 599 44.13 13.33 -17.14
N ASP A 600 44.56 13.39 -18.39
CA ASP A 600 43.72 13.03 -19.55
C ASP A 600 43.36 11.54 -19.54
N LYS A 601 44.29 10.66 -19.16
CA LYS A 601 44.01 9.23 -18.91
C LYS A 601 43.01 9.04 -17.76
N GLN A 602 43.13 9.81 -16.67
CA GLN A 602 42.18 9.75 -15.55
C GLN A 602 40.78 10.29 -15.94
N VAL A 603 40.71 11.36 -16.73
CA VAL A 603 39.46 11.89 -17.28
C VAL A 603 38.81 10.89 -18.23
N ALA A 604 39.59 10.21 -19.08
CA ALA A 604 39.07 9.15 -19.96
C ALA A 604 38.51 7.96 -19.16
N ALA A 605 39.21 7.52 -18.10
CA ALA A 605 38.73 6.46 -17.20
C ALA A 605 37.42 6.85 -16.49
N LEU A 606 37.37 8.03 -15.87
CA LEU A 606 36.16 8.55 -15.22
C LEU A 606 35.01 8.77 -16.22
N THR A 607 35.30 9.21 -17.45
CA THR A 607 34.29 9.33 -18.51
C THR A 607 33.73 7.96 -18.90
N LYS A 608 34.56 6.91 -18.93
CA LYS A 608 34.12 5.54 -19.14
C LYS A 608 33.26 5.03 -17.98
N GLU A 609 33.69 5.20 -16.73
CA GLU A 609 32.91 4.80 -15.55
C GLU A 609 31.53 5.48 -15.52
N VAL A 610 31.45 6.77 -15.86
CA VAL A 610 30.18 7.50 -15.98
C VAL A 610 29.32 6.97 -17.14
N ALA A 611 29.91 6.54 -18.25
CA ALA A 611 29.19 5.88 -19.34
C ALA A 611 28.67 4.49 -18.94
N ASP A 612 29.53 3.66 -18.34
CA ASP A 612 29.22 2.31 -17.88
C ASP A 612 28.06 2.35 -16.85
N VAL A 613 28.17 3.17 -15.79
CA VAL A 613 27.11 3.39 -14.78
C VAL A 613 25.81 3.92 -15.41
N ARG A 614 25.89 4.76 -16.44
CA ARG A 614 24.72 5.24 -17.18
C ARG A 614 24.07 4.11 -17.99
N THR A 615 24.84 3.18 -18.55
CA THR A 615 24.28 2.00 -19.22
C THR A 615 23.64 1.03 -18.22
N GLU A 616 24.28 0.75 -17.09
CA GLU A 616 23.70 -0.08 -16.02
C GLU A 616 22.39 0.51 -15.49
N TRP A 617 22.35 1.82 -15.22
CA TRP A 617 21.13 2.48 -14.76
C TRP A 617 20.01 2.42 -15.81
N ASN A 618 20.33 2.64 -17.09
CA ASN A 618 19.36 2.51 -18.17
C ASN A 618 18.85 1.06 -18.34
N GLN A 619 19.73 0.05 -18.21
CA GLN A 619 19.34 -1.36 -18.25
C GLN A 619 18.44 -1.73 -17.07
N LYS A 620 18.79 -1.30 -15.85
CA LYS A 620 18.00 -1.52 -14.64
C LYS A 620 16.64 -0.84 -14.71
N HIS A 621 16.58 0.39 -15.22
CA HIS A 621 15.33 1.12 -15.40
C HIS A 621 14.46 0.48 -16.50
N LYS A 622 15.06 0.01 -17.60
CA LYS A 622 14.35 -0.79 -18.61
C LYS A 622 13.78 -2.07 -18.02
N TYR A 623 14.57 -2.84 -17.27
CA TYR A 623 14.11 -4.07 -16.62
C TYR A 623 12.95 -3.82 -15.65
N GLN A 624 12.98 -2.71 -14.89
CA GLN A 624 11.85 -2.29 -14.05
C GLN A 624 10.61 -1.94 -14.88
N LEU A 625 10.75 -1.24 -16.01
CA LEU A 625 9.64 -0.95 -16.92
C LEU A 625 9.06 -2.22 -17.55
N ASP A 626 9.90 -3.12 -18.04
CA ASP A 626 9.49 -4.41 -18.61
C ASP A 626 8.73 -5.27 -17.56
N MET A 627 9.23 -5.29 -16.31
CA MET A 627 8.55 -5.94 -15.17
C MET A 627 7.18 -5.32 -14.85
N TYR A 628 7.08 -3.99 -14.80
CA TYR A 628 5.79 -3.31 -14.56
C TYR A 628 4.81 -3.50 -15.72
N VAL A 629 5.30 -3.57 -16.97
CA VAL A 629 4.48 -3.89 -18.15
C VAL A 629 3.90 -5.30 -18.06
N GLU A 630 4.66 -6.28 -17.58
CA GLU A 630 4.15 -7.64 -17.40
C GLU A 630 3.17 -7.75 -16.23
N GLN A 631 3.43 -7.07 -15.10
CA GLN A 631 2.45 -6.95 -14.01
C GLN A 631 1.14 -6.29 -14.47
N LEU A 632 1.20 -5.33 -15.41
CA LEU A 632 0.04 -4.72 -16.04
C LEU A 632 -0.67 -5.67 -17.04
N ARG A 633 0.04 -6.62 -17.65
CA ARG A 633 -0.60 -7.72 -18.41
C ARG A 633 -1.33 -8.68 -17.48
N ASP A 634 -0.67 -9.18 -16.44
CA ASP A 634 -1.23 -10.16 -15.50
C ASP A 634 -2.45 -9.61 -14.74
N THR A 635 -2.40 -8.34 -14.34
CA THR A 635 -3.57 -7.69 -13.71
C THR A 635 -4.71 -7.47 -14.71
N LYS A 636 -4.41 -7.20 -15.98
CA LYS A 636 -5.43 -7.07 -17.05
C LYS A 636 -6.06 -8.42 -17.43
N THR A 637 -5.29 -9.49 -17.55
CA THR A 637 -5.85 -10.83 -17.84
C THR A 637 -6.66 -11.36 -16.67
N ARG A 638 -6.25 -11.11 -15.42
CA ARG A 638 -7.06 -11.41 -14.22
C ARG A 638 -8.34 -10.59 -14.15
N LEU A 639 -8.32 -9.31 -14.56
CA LEU A 639 -9.52 -8.50 -14.70
C LEU A 639 -10.47 -9.11 -15.74
N GLU A 640 -9.98 -9.39 -16.96
CA GLU A 640 -10.76 -10.00 -18.04
C GLU A 640 -11.37 -11.34 -17.64
N LEU A 641 -10.65 -12.19 -16.89
CA LEU A 641 -11.21 -13.43 -16.32
C LEU A 641 -12.35 -13.14 -15.34
N SER A 642 -12.17 -12.19 -14.41
CA SER A 642 -13.22 -11.84 -13.43
C SER A 642 -14.46 -11.19 -14.08
N GLU A 643 -14.28 -10.40 -15.13
CA GLU A 643 -15.39 -9.83 -15.92
C GLU A 643 -16.19 -10.94 -16.63
N ASN A 644 -15.51 -11.95 -17.17
CA ASN A 644 -16.16 -13.13 -17.75
C ASN A 644 -16.91 -13.97 -16.71
N GLU A 645 -16.37 -14.13 -15.50
CA GLU A 645 -17.07 -14.81 -14.40
C GLU A 645 -18.30 -14.05 -13.92
N VAL A 646 -18.19 -12.73 -13.72
CA VAL A 646 -19.34 -11.86 -13.39
C VAL A 646 -20.42 -11.93 -14.48
N MET A 647 -20.04 -12.00 -15.76
CA MET A 647 -20.99 -12.16 -16.86
C MET A 647 -21.67 -13.53 -16.89
N LYS A 648 -20.98 -14.62 -16.53
CA LYS A 648 -21.59 -15.96 -16.33
C LYS A 648 -22.58 -15.94 -15.17
N LEU A 649 -22.16 -15.49 -13.99
CA LEU A 649 -23.00 -15.41 -12.79
C LEU A 649 -24.23 -14.54 -13.02
N LYS A 650 -24.11 -13.43 -13.76
CA LYS A 650 -25.24 -12.59 -14.16
C LYS A 650 -26.20 -13.31 -15.12
N HIS A 651 -25.70 -14.12 -16.05
CA HIS A 651 -26.55 -14.94 -16.91
C HIS A 651 -27.28 -16.03 -16.11
N GLU A 652 -26.60 -16.71 -15.20
CA GLU A 652 -27.18 -17.72 -14.32
C GLU A 652 -28.22 -17.13 -13.36
N ALA A 653 -27.96 -15.95 -12.79
CA ALA A 653 -28.92 -15.21 -11.98
C ALA A 653 -30.18 -14.81 -12.78
N THR A 654 -30.03 -14.28 -14.01
CA THR A 654 -31.21 -13.98 -14.85
C THR A 654 -31.98 -15.23 -15.27
N LYS A 655 -31.30 -16.37 -15.44
CA LYS A 655 -31.93 -17.67 -15.71
C LYS A 655 -32.69 -18.21 -14.49
N SER A 656 -32.14 -18.10 -13.29
CA SER A 656 -32.85 -18.49 -12.06
C SER A 656 -34.03 -17.56 -11.78
N GLU A 657 -33.91 -16.26 -12.03
CA GLU A 657 -35.03 -15.31 -11.91
C GLU A 657 -36.17 -15.64 -12.88
N GLN A 658 -35.87 -16.02 -14.13
CA GLN A 658 -36.87 -16.47 -15.10
C GLN A 658 -37.57 -17.77 -14.65
N LEU A 659 -36.82 -18.73 -14.09
CA LEU A 659 -37.38 -19.96 -13.51
C LEU A 659 -38.29 -19.64 -12.32
N PHE A 660 -37.85 -18.84 -11.35
CA PHE A 660 -38.68 -18.44 -10.21
C PHE A 660 -39.94 -17.67 -10.65
N ARG A 661 -39.86 -16.78 -11.64
CA ARG A 661 -41.04 -16.09 -12.21
C ARG A 661 -42.03 -17.07 -12.85
N LEU A 662 -41.55 -18.11 -13.54
CA LEU A 662 -42.39 -19.18 -14.10
C LEU A 662 -43.03 -20.05 -13.01
N GLU A 663 -42.28 -20.40 -11.96
CA GLU A 663 -42.80 -21.16 -10.82
C GLU A 663 -43.84 -20.37 -10.01
N LEU A 664 -43.58 -19.08 -9.76
CA LEU A 664 -44.53 -18.19 -9.10
C LEU A 664 -45.84 -18.10 -9.90
N SER A 665 -45.75 -17.89 -11.22
CA SER A 665 -46.91 -17.88 -12.13
C SER A 665 -47.68 -19.22 -12.11
N ARG A 666 -46.97 -20.36 -12.04
CA ARG A 666 -47.57 -21.69 -11.91
C ARG A 666 -48.21 -21.93 -10.53
N MET A 667 -47.67 -21.33 -9.47
CA MET A 667 -48.28 -21.38 -8.13
C MET A 667 -49.51 -20.48 -8.06
N ASP A 668 -49.45 -19.27 -8.60
CA ASP A 668 -50.55 -18.31 -8.66
C ASP A 668 -51.78 -18.87 -9.40
N SER A 669 -51.55 -19.57 -10.52
CA SER A 669 -52.61 -20.22 -11.30
C SER A 669 -53.19 -21.47 -10.61
N LYS A 670 -52.39 -22.22 -9.83
CA LYS A 670 -52.93 -23.24 -8.91
C LYS A 670 -53.79 -22.63 -7.80
N LEU A 671 -53.27 -21.63 -7.08
CA LEU A 671 -53.99 -20.99 -5.97
C LEU A 671 -55.30 -20.33 -6.44
N LYS A 672 -55.35 -19.77 -7.66
CA LYS A 672 -56.59 -19.29 -8.28
C LYS A 672 -57.60 -20.42 -8.53
N SER A 673 -57.19 -21.53 -9.15
CA SER A 673 -58.12 -22.66 -9.39
C SER A 673 -58.55 -23.37 -8.09
N GLU A 674 -57.69 -23.43 -7.07
CA GLU A 674 -58.04 -23.90 -5.73
C GLU A 674 -59.07 -22.97 -5.06
N LEU A 675 -58.87 -21.65 -5.12
CA LEU A 675 -59.81 -20.65 -4.60
C LEU A 675 -61.15 -20.66 -5.33
N GLU A 676 -61.17 -20.83 -6.66
CA GLU A 676 -62.38 -21.02 -7.46
C GLU A 676 -63.11 -22.31 -7.05
N SER A 677 -62.39 -23.42 -6.84
CA SER A 677 -62.98 -24.68 -6.35
C SER A 677 -63.54 -24.57 -4.93
N ALA A 678 -62.96 -23.73 -4.08
CA ALA A 678 -63.42 -23.46 -2.72
C ALA A 678 -64.63 -22.52 -2.72
N SER A 679 -64.65 -21.52 -3.61
CA SER A 679 -65.79 -20.65 -3.88
C SER A 679 -67.00 -21.45 -4.37
N HIS A 680 -66.82 -22.33 -5.36
CA HIS A 680 -67.87 -23.22 -5.83
C HIS A 680 -68.41 -24.17 -4.74
N ARG A 681 -67.53 -24.75 -3.90
CA ARG A 681 -67.96 -25.54 -2.73
C ARG A 681 -68.76 -24.70 -1.72
N THR A 682 -68.30 -23.49 -1.42
CA THR A 682 -68.98 -22.55 -0.50
C THR A 682 -70.35 -22.13 -1.03
N ASN A 683 -70.49 -21.93 -2.35
CA ASN A 683 -71.76 -21.58 -2.97
C ASN A 683 -72.75 -22.77 -2.93
N ARG A 684 -72.31 -24.00 -3.23
CA ARG A 684 -73.13 -25.21 -3.07
C ARG A 684 -73.62 -25.39 -1.63
N LEU A 685 -72.74 -25.24 -0.64
CA LEU A 685 -73.12 -25.31 0.77
C LEU A 685 -74.11 -24.20 1.17
N ARG A 686 -74.07 -23.02 0.53
CA ARG A 686 -75.06 -21.94 0.73
C ARG A 686 -76.41 -22.28 0.11
N GLU A 687 -76.44 -22.93 -1.06
CA GLU A 687 -77.66 -23.42 -1.71
C GLU A 687 -78.29 -24.61 -0.96
N GLU A 688 -77.48 -25.53 -0.44
CA GLU A 688 -77.94 -26.61 0.43
C GLU A 688 -78.47 -26.07 1.75
N LYS A 689 -77.79 -25.08 2.36
CA LYS A 689 -78.30 -24.37 3.54
C LYS A 689 -79.65 -23.73 3.27
N SER A 690 -79.84 -22.99 2.17
CA SER A 690 -81.13 -22.34 1.91
C SER A 690 -82.26 -23.33 1.61
N ARG A 691 -81.97 -24.49 1.00
CA ARG A 691 -82.93 -25.60 0.88
C ARG A 691 -83.33 -26.17 2.25
N VAL A 692 -82.36 -26.39 3.14
CA VAL A 692 -82.62 -26.88 4.51
C VAL A 692 -83.40 -25.85 5.32
N GLU A 693 -83.08 -24.56 5.21
CA GLU A 693 -83.85 -23.47 5.85
C GLU A 693 -85.29 -23.40 5.30
N SER A 694 -85.49 -23.60 3.99
CA SER A 694 -86.83 -23.68 3.39
C SER A 694 -87.62 -24.89 3.91
N HIS A 695 -87.01 -26.08 3.97
CA HIS A 695 -87.66 -27.27 4.51
C HIS A 695 -87.95 -27.16 6.02
N LEU A 696 -87.11 -26.44 6.77
CA LEU A 696 -87.35 -26.15 8.18
C LEU A 696 -88.56 -25.21 8.35
N LEU A 697 -88.73 -24.21 7.48
CA LEU A 697 -89.94 -23.36 7.44
C LEU A 697 -91.20 -24.16 7.03
N ASP A 698 -91.09 -25.08 6.06
CA ASP A 698 -92.18 -26.00 5.70
C ASP A 698 -92.57 -26.91 6.88
N LEU A 699 -91.61 -27.39 7.67
CA LEU A 699 -91.87 -28.21 8.85
C LEU A 699 -92.45 -27.38 10.00
N GLN A 700 -91.98 -26.15 10.21
CA GLN A 700 -92.54 -25.23 11.21
C GLN A 700 -93.97 -24.82 10.89
N SER A 701 -94.29 -24.55 9.62
CA SER A 701 -95.67 -24.24 9.20
C SER A 701 -96.60 -25.45 9.33
N LYS A 702 -96.14 -26.65 8.96
CA LYS A 702 -96.88 -27.91 9.23
C LYS A 702 -97.09 -28.14 10.72
N HIS A 703 -96.07 -27.94 11.54
CA HIS A 703 -96.18 -28.04 13.00
C HIS A 703 -97.19 -27.04 13.57
N ALA A 704 -97.20 -25.79 13.11
CA ALA A 704 -98.20 -24.80 13.49
C ALA A 704 -99.63 -25.24 13.10
N VAL A 705 -99.83 -25.76 11.89
CA VAL A 705 -101.13 -26.31 11.44
C VAL A 705 -101.57 -27.49 12.32
N TYR A 706 -100.66 -28.41 12.66
CA TYR A 706 -100.98 -29.51 13.57
C TYR A 706 -101.29 -29.03 15.00
N ALA A 707 -100.56 -28.05 15.53
CA ALA A 707 -100.86 -27.45 16.83
C ALA A 707 -102.25 -26.78 16.85
N THR A 708 -102.60 -26.01 15.81
CA THR A 708 -103.95 -25.44 15.67
C THR A 708 -105.02 -26.52 15.56
N LYS A 709 -104.73 -27.64 14.88
CA LYS A 709 -105.66 -28.78 14.81
C LYS A 709 -105.81 -29.51 16.15
N ILE A 710 -104.75 -29.63 16.94
CA ILE A 710 -104.80 -30.21 18.30
C ILE A 710 -105.70 -29.34 19.18
N ILE A 711 -105.50 -28.01 19.20
CA ILE A 711 -106.36 -27.08 19.95
C ILE A 711 -107.82 -27.18 19.51
N GLY A 712 -108.09 -27.33 18.21
CA GLY A 712 -109.44 -27.59 17.70
C GLY A 712 -110.06 -28.89 18.22
N LEU A 713 -109.30 -29.99 18.21
CA LEU A 713 -109.76 -31.30 18.72
C LEU A 713 -109.92 -31.31 20.25
N GLU A 714 -109.07 -30.59 20.99
CA GLU A 714 -109.21 -30.38 22.44
C GLU A 714 -110.50 -29.61 22.77
N GLN A 715 -110.87 -28.63 21.93
CA GLN A 715 -112.11 -27.87 22.08
C GLN A 715 -113.34 -28.68 21.66
N GLU A 716 -113.29 -29.44 20.56
CA GLU A 716 -114.34 -30.41 20.19
C GLU A 716 -114.57 -31.46 21.29
N LEU A 717 -113.50 -31.93 21.94
CA LEU A 717 -113.57 -32.85 23.08
C LEU A 717 -114.19 -32.20 24.32
N ALA A 718 -113.88 -30.93 24.60
CA ALA A 718 -114.49 -30.17 25.69
C ALA A 718 -115.99 -29.93 25.46
N ASP A 719 -116.38 -29.56 24.23
CA ASP A 719 -117.78 -29.39 23.84
C ASP A 719 -118.55 -30.72 23.91
N ALA A 720 -117.95 -31.83 23.49
CA ALA A 720 -118.51 -33.17 23.64
C ALA A 720 -118.68 -33.56 25.13
N HIS A 721 -117.69 -33.28 25.98
CA HIS A 721 -117.81 -33.47 27.42
C HIS A 721 -118.95 -32.64 28.04
N HIS A 722 -119.13 -31.39 27.58
CA HIS A 722 -120.21 -30.54 28.01
C HIS A 722 -121.58 -31.07 27.57
N GLN A 723 -121.71 -31.57 26.33
CA GLN A 723 -122.93 -32.23 25.84
C GLN A 723 -123.25 -33.51 26.63
N CYS A 724 -122.25 -34.36 26.94
CA CYS A 724 -122.43 -35.52 27.81
C CYS A 724 -122.90 -35.11 29.22
N SER A 725 -122.37 -34.03 29.79
CA SER A 725 -122.81 -33.50 31.09
C SER A 725 -124.25 -32.98 31.05
N GLN A 726 -124.65 -32.26 29.99
CA GLN A 726 -126.04 -31.84 29.78
C GLN A 726 -126.99 -33.04 29.63
N MET A 727 -126.60 -34.06 28.85
CA MET A 727 -127.35 -35.31 28.74
C MET A 727 -127.48 -36.05 30.06
N GLN A 728 -126.43 -36.07 30.88
CA GLN A 728 -126.46 -36.70 32.21
C GLN A 728 -127.42 -35.97 33.16
N MET A 729 -127.45 -34.64 33.17
CA MET A 729 -128.46 -33.89 33.92
C MET A 729 -129.89 -34.15 33.40
N ALA A 730 -130.08 -34.30 32.08
CA ALA A 730 -131.37 -34.63 31.50
C ALA A 730 -131.84 -36.06 31.87
N VAL A 731 -130.91 -37.02 32.01
CA VAL A 731 -131.19 -38.35 32.55
C VAL A 731 -131.56 -38.26 34.03
N GLU A 732 -130.80 -37.55 34.86
CA GLU A 732 -131.15 -37.35 36.29
C GLU A 732 -132.54 -36.69 36.46
N GLU A 733 -132.90 -35.74 35.60
CA GLU A 733 -134.23 -35.11 35.65
C GLU A 733 -135.34 -36.08 35.18
N ALA A 734 -135.06 -36.94 34.20
CA ALA A 734 -135.97 -38.01 33.78
C ALA A 734 -136.13 -39.09 34.85
N GLU A 735 -135.06 -39.46 35.57
CA GLU A 735 -135.09 -40.39 36.70
C GLU A 735 -135.89 -39.81 37.88
N ARG A 736 -135.71 -38.52 38.22
CA ARG A 736 -136.55 -37.84 39.22
C ARG A 736 -138.03 -37.85 38.82
N LYS A 737 -138.36 -37.53 37.56
CA LYS A 737 -139.74 -37.60 37.06
C LYS A 737 -140.30 -39.03 37.09
N SER A 738 -139.48 -40.04 36.79
CA SER A 738 -139.85 -41.46 36.89
C SER A 738 -140.15 -41.85 38.34
N TYR A 739 -139.32 -41.42 39.29
CA TYR A 739 -139.51 -41.62 40.72
C TYR A 739 -140.77 -40.91 41.24
N ASP A 740 -141.00 -39.67 40.84
CA ASP A 740 -142.20 -38.90 41.19
C ASP A 740 -143.47 -39.58 40.67
N VAL A 741 -143.49 -40.00 39.40
CA VAL A 741 -144.60 -40.79 38.82
C VAL A 741 -144.78 -42.12 39.55
N GLY A 742 -143.70 -42.82 39.90
CA GLY A 742 -143.75 -44.04 40.71
C GLY A 742 -144.38 -43.82 42.09
N SER A 743 -144.04 -42.70 42.75
CA SER A 743 -144.63 -42.32 44.04
C SER A 743 -146.13 -42.01 43.92
N GLN A 744 -146.55 -41.33 42.85
CA GLN A 744 -147.96 -41.05 42.56
C GLN A 744 -148.72 -42.35 42.27
N LEU A 745 -148.13 -43.29 41.52
CA LEU A 745 -148.71 -44.60 41.25
C LEU A 745 -148.91 -45.41 42.54
N ALA A 746 -147.95 -45.36 43.47
CA ALA A 746 -148.05 -46.02 44.77
C ALA A 746 -149.20 -45.45 45.64
N VAL A 747 -149.42 -44.12 45.61
CA VAL A 747 -150.56 -43.48 46.27
C VAL A 747 -151.90 -43.88 45.64
N ILE A 748 -151.96 -43.98 44.30
CA ILE A 748 -153.16 -44.42 43.57
C ILE A 748 -153.47 -45.91 43.87
N LEU A 749 -152.46 -46.77 43.90
CA LEU A 749 -152.62 -48.19 44.28
C LEU A 749 -153.06 -48.36 45.74
N SER A 750 -152.55 -47.52 46.65
CA SER A 750 -152.98 -47.50 48.06
C SER A 750 -154.46 -47.14 48.21
N THR A 751 -154.93 -46.10 47.49
CA THR A 751 -156.34 -45.70 47.50
C THR A 751 -157.26 -46.72 46.83
N GLN A 752 -156.82 -47.39 45.75
CA GLN A 752 -157.55 -48.54 45.19
C GLN A 752 -157.63 -49.74 46.16
N GLN A 753 -156.57 -50.04 46.93
CA GLN A 753 -156.64 -51.09 47.95
C GLN A 753 -157.59 -50.73 49.09
N GLN A 754 -157.74 -49.44 49.43
CA GLN A 754 -158.75 -49.01 50.39
C GLN A 754 -160.18 -49.12 49.85
N SER A 755 -160.45 -48.76 48.59
CA SER A 755 -161.78 -48.92 48.00
C SER A 755 -162.17 -50.40 47.88
N LEU A 756 -161.23 -51.27 47.48
CA LEU A 756 -161.49 -52.73 47.38
C LEU A 756 -161.83 -53.36 48.75
N ARG A 757 -161.25 -52.86 49.85
CA ARG A 757 -161.61 -53.30 51.20
C ARG A 757 -163.02 -52.86 51.58
N ALA A 758 -163.37 -51.60 51.29
CA ALA A 758 -164.72 -51.09 51.51
C ALA A 758 -165.79 -51.87 50.72
N ASP A 759 -165.51 -52.22 49.45
CA ASP A 759 -166.42 -53.03 48.62
C ASP A 759 -166.62 -54.46 49.19
N VAL A 760 -165.58 -55.08 49.74
CA VAL A 760 -165.68 -56.39 50.40
C VAL A 760 -166.51 -56.32 51.67
N GLU A 761 -166.35 -55.26 52.48
CA GLU A 761 -167.17 -55.03 53.68
C GLU A 761 -168.64 -54.80 53.32
N LEU A 762 -168.92 -53.96 52.32
CA LEU A 762 -170.26 -53.72 51.73
C LEU A 762 -170.93 -55.01 51.25
N LYS A 763 -170.17 -55.87 50.56
CA LYS A 763 -170.65 -57.18 50.08
C LYS A 763 -171.01 -58.11 51.25
N SER A 764 -170.21 -58.10 52.33
CA SER A 764 -170.52 -58.86 53.55
C SER A 764 -171.75 -58.35 54.32
N ALA A 765 -172.09 -57.05 54.20
CA ALA A 765 -173.31 -56.48 54.75
C ALA A 765 -174.54 -56.82 53.89
N LEU A 766 -174.37 -56.80 52.56
CA LEU A 766 -175.42 -57.17 51.61
C LEU A 766 -175.87 -58.63 51.80
N ASP A 767 -174.95 -59.56 52.05
CA ASP A 767 -175.32 -60.97 52.23
C ASP A 767 -175.92 -61.27 53.62
N ARG A 768 -175.60 -60.46 54.66
CA ARG A 768 -176.31 -60.49 55.95
C ARG A 768 -177.77 -60.08 55.82
N THR A 769 -178.05 -58.97 55.12
CA THR A 769 -179.44 -58.49 54.94
C THR A 769 -180.31 -59.43 54.09
N LYS A 770 -179.72 -60.19 53.15
CA LYS A 770 -180.43 -61.29 52.43
C LYS A 770 -180.81 -62.45 53.35
N LEU A 771 -179.98 -62.79 54.34
CA LEU A 771 -180.28 -63.83 55.32
C LEU A 771 -181.39 -63.42 56.30
N GLU A 772 -181.44 -62.14 56.71
CA GLU A 772 -182.55 -61.62 57.50
C GLU A 772 -183.86 -61.58 56.69
N LYS A 773 -183.82 -61.12 55.44
CA LYS A 773 -184.99 -61.12 54.55
C LYS A 773 -185.59 -62.53 54.41
N THR A 774 -184.75 -63.52 54.10
CA THR A 774 -185.21 -64.92 53.90
C THR A 774 -185.62 -65.64 55.19
N ARG A 775 -185.33 -65.06 56.37
CA ARG A 775 -185.94 -65.45 57.65
C ARG A 775 -187.33 -64.82 57.82
N LEU A 776 -187.44 -63.51 57.65
CA LEU A 776 -188.70 -62.76 57.83
C LEU A 776 -189.80 -63.26 56.87
N GLU A 777 -189.46 -63.61 55.64
CA GLU A 777 -190.38 -64.19 54.66
C GLU A 777 -191.00 -65.54 55.12
N ARG A 778 -190.31 -66.30 56.00
CA ARG A 778 -190.82 -67.55 56.58
C ARG A 778 -191.73 -67.30 57.78
N GLU A 779 -191.42 -66.31 58.62
CA GLU A 779 -192.29 -65.89 59.72
C GLU A 779 -193.64 -65.36 59.18
N VAL A 780 -193.62 -64.59 58.08
CA VAL A 780 -194.84 -64.13 57.37
C VAL A 780 -195.66 -65.29 56.76
N ALA A 781 -195.01 -66.34 56.26
CA ALA A 781 -195.70 -67.49 55.68
C ALA A 781 -196.49 -68.30 56.72
N VAL A 782 -195.99 -68.42 57.96
CA VAL A 782 -196.68 -69.10 59.05
C VAL A 782 -197.88 -68.29 59.55
N LEU A 783 -197.72 -66.97 59.72
CA LEU A 783 -198.79 -66.09 60.22
C LEU A 783 -200.00 -66.03 59.27
N ARG A 784 -199.79 -66.17 57.95
CA ARG A 784 -200.89 -66.20 56.96
C ARG A 784 -201.82 -67.41 57.10
N LYS A 785 -201.43 -68.49 57.79
CA LYS A 785 -202.28 -69.68 57.97
C LYS A 785 -203.29 -69.56 59.13
N ASN A 786 -203.11 -68.59 60.04
CA ASN A 786 -203.92 -68.46 61.26
C ASN A 786 -204.96 -67.32 61.21
N VAL A 787 -205.17 -66.69 60.05
CA VAL A 787 -206.01 -65.47 59.92
C VAL A 787 -207.32 -65.70 59.15
N ASP A 788 -207.39 -66.68 58.24
CA ASP A 788 -208.61 -66.94 57.45
C ASP A 788 -209.82 -67.43 58.28
N ASP A 789 -209.59 -67.99 59.48
CA ASP A 789 -210.66 -68.42 60.39
C ASP A 789 -211.38 -67.27 61.14
N MET A 790 -210.85 -66.04 61.14
CA MET A 790 -211.35 -64.95 62.00
C MET A 790 -211.74 -63.66 61.26
N ARG A 791 -212.77 -63.82 60.43
CA ARG A 791 -213.83 -62.85 60.08
C ARG A 791 -213.57 -61.82 58.97
N GLN A 792 -214.36 -62.01 57.91
CA GLN A 792 -215.05 -60.96 57.14
C GLN A 792 -215.42 -59.71 57.98
N ARG A 793 -214.99 -58.50 57.55
CA ARG A 793 -215.81 -57.26 57.46
C ARG A 793 -215.02 -56.02 56.97
N SER A 794 -215.75 -55.10 56.32
CA SER A 794 -215.54 -53.63 56.22
C SER A 794 -214.20 -53.03 55.68
N THR A 795 -214.21 -52.70 54.39
CA THR A 795 -214.07 -51.34 53.79
C THR A 795 -212.90 -50.36 54.11
N GLN A 796 -212.48 -49.68 53.02
CA GLN A 796 -212.13 -48.23 52.88
C GLN A 796 -210.70 -47.66 53.12
N ASN A 797 -210.23 -46.94 52.08
CA ASN A 797 -209.64 -45.58 52.06
C ASN A 797 -208.15 -45.22 52.36
N VAL A 798 -207.64 -44.31 51.50
CA VAL A 798 -206.78 -43.11 51.77
C VAL A 798 -205.23 -43.21 51.83
N ALA A 799 -204.61 -42.98 50.66
CA ALA A 799 -203.74 -41.85 50.22
C ALA A 799 -202.37 -41.46 50.84
N MET A 800 -201.51 -40.90 49.94
CA MET A 800 -200.35 -39.98 50.14
C MET A 800 -199.07 -40.55 50.82
N LYS A 801 -197.84 -40.06 50.54
CA LYS A 801 -197.41 -38.78 49.92
C LYS A 801 -196.00 -38.80 49.25
N ASP A 802 -195.82 -37.85 48.33
CA ASP A 802 -194.62 -37.34 47.62
C ASP A 802 -193.73 -36.44 48.56
N PRO A 803 -192.64 -35.69 48.17
CA PRO A 803 -192.00 -35.48 46.83
C PRO A 803 -190.44 -35.23 46.74
N HIS A 804 -189.97 -34.98 45.49
CA HIS A 804 -189.08 -33.87 45.02
C HIS A 804 -187.55 -33.97 44.71
N ALA A 805 -187.21 -33.49 43.48
CA ALA A 805 -186.16 -32.50 43.09
C ALA A 805 -184.66 -32.90 42.99
N PHE A 806 -183.75 -32.19 42.26
CA PHE A 806 -183.71 -31.47 40.95
C PHE A 806 -182.27 -30.86 40.76
N LEU A 807 -181.71 -30.67 39.55
CA LEU A 807 -180.62 -29.68 39.27
C LEU A 807 -179.30 -30.18 38.59
N LEU A 808 -179.09 -29.70 37.34
CA LEU A 808 -177.92 -29.33 36.50
C LEU A 808 -176.75 -28.53 37.21
N PRO A 809 -175.71 -27.94 36.52
CA PRO A 809 -174.78 -28.43 35.45
C PRO A 809 -173.30 -27.83 35.45
N VAL A 810 -172.45 -28.26 34.47
CA VAL A 810 -171.50 -27.44 33.63
C VAL A 810 -170.16 -26.83 34.18
N GLU A 811 -169.18 -26.64 33.26
CA GLU A 811 -167.90 -25.86 33.32
C GLU A 811 -166.70 -26.48 34.14
N LYS A 812 -165.40 -26.13 33.93
CA LYS A 812 -164.74 -25.08 33.13
C LYS A 812 -163.29 -25.40 32.65
N ILE A 813 -162.87 -24.64 31.62
CA ILE A 813 -161.55 -24.35 30.98
C ILE A 813 -160.26 -24.51 31.82
N GLY A 814 -159.15 -24.93 31.19
CA GLY A 814 -157.78 -24.63 31.64
C GLY A 814 -156.64 -25.16 30.73
N THR A 815 -156.04 -24.28 29.91
CA THR A 815 -154.84 -24.45 29.04
C THR A 815 -154.67 -25.77 28.29
#